data_AF-A0A093G4T3-F1
#
_entry.id   AF-A0A093G4T3-F1
#
_cell.length_a   1.000
_cell.length_b   1.000
_cell.length_c   1.000
_cell.angle_alpha   90.00
_cell.angle_beta   90.00
_cell.angle_gamma   90.00
#
_symmetry.space_group_name_H-M   'P 1'
#
loop_
_entity.id
_entity.type
_entity.pdbx_description
1 polymer ?
#
loop_
_entity_poly.entity_id
_entity_poly.type
_entity_poly.pdbx_seq_one_letter_code
_entity_poly.pdbx_strand_id
1 'polypeptide(L)'
;LQWDTLSRQFVEYEQMAPFLIPEEQQRKLLDFLPLFLKTWEQSPGVIVFPNLQLLASELSKLLTKEIKRNLNGKPAEEARLALEQLLQQKGEAEDGHLLLKSVYLLSQTDLRTMWNIIGSGLPAALMQCLYLFFTFPLNKTSDDEKTSEDDNQTREMLVKIMLNMYREEQGIEELLASDKLHALIIATASLWDQCSHSWKVPAGCVLRTISKAQTKNSIVYLQAVDCIKIAIQNLFRLADTLPACDVCEAASIVLCFVKDSYPISSALLTEFENNDGYQLLLKILLRCEGLQKTEGDPYVDEILDMLTCLTTCGKTELKVSGNIVHPQLSHFDFEWKQSSGLTVKNLQAFQVLQTIFQKSNDQHLCGRILAAIGTIWAWNTVNFFLLEWTLQPISQFTDIIHFKPHPVQVQFFRLVEFIVLDLSYVPHEILKKVQCLIKENIVPFCTLAALQCLLSMTQKDVLFSDIFRDSGLLGLLMTMLRKQAKILRKSAGCQLPVLEEVTEKELNAVMLKMVAALTVKSVRNTVVLKDYGMVPYIKIFLDDECYRSATLSILEQLSVINYEEYMSIIIGALCSSTQGELHLKIDLLKSLLRILESPKSHSAFRTCSGFNGLLSLISDMEGALQDPPAGLWIAVGQNSILELIFYTLQGITAALHLDPVNSNFFQRNGLFEKMAEDLGLLGCFWTHGEWQTPVSLEKTRTFAEFLDAALCSSEPFPMWLKNCIWILNFLDRMIKGTLHLDSYFKETKSEMGEASTDDQEGSQTQEENLVAFKRPDNKLSVSAYRLSGNPEEKWEMGECAIVHPGAVCVMVRLLPKLYKEGHCQLSQEIQCAVVGHIQSLVKSEKSRQVMCGAGLLSTIITSCQDAFLNENHPLHLPLTRVFEKLASQAIEPDVLR
;
A
#
# COMPACT_ATOMS: atom_id res chain seq x y z
N LEU A 1 -22.43 -54.79 19.16
CA LEU A 1 -23.76 -55.44 19.32
C LEU A 1 -24.61 -55.36 18.06
N GLN A 2 -25.09 -54.19 17.60
CA GLN A 2 -25.90 -54.10 16.37
C GLN A 2 -25.11 -54.48 15.09
N TRP A 3 -23.86 -54.01 14.95
CA TRP A 3 -22.95 -54.41 13.86
C TRP A 3 -22.64 -55.91 13.84
N ASP A 4 -22.45 -56.53 15.01
CA ASP A 4 -22.16 -57.96 15.13
C ASP A 4 -23.36 -58.83 14.69
N THR A 5 -24.58 -58.39 15.00
CA THR A 5 -25.81 -59.08 14.57
C THR A 5 -25.99 -59.00 13.06
N LEU A 6 -25.76 -57.83 12.46
CA LEU A 6 -25.78 -57.66 11.00
C LEU A 6 -24.67 -58.42 10.30
N SER A 7 -23.48 -58.47 10.89
CA SER A 7 -22.37 -59.25 10.36
C SER A 7 -22.70 -60.75 10.32
N ARG A 8 -23.40 -61.29 11.33
CA ARG A 8 -23.84 -62.70 11.29
C ARG A 8 -24.89 -62.94 10.22
N GLN A 9 -25.87 -62.04 10.08
CA GLN A 9 -26.90 -62.14 9.03
C GLN A 9 -26.30 -62.06 7.62
N PHE A 10 -25.27 -61.23 7.42
CA PHE A 10 -24.58 -61.15 6.14
C PHE A 10 -23.71 -62.38 5.86
N VAL A 11 -23.05 -62.97 6.87
CA VAL A 11 -22.30 -64.23 6.72
C VAL A 11 -23.25 -65.40 6.41
N GLU A 12 -24.45 -65.43 7.00
CA GLU A 12 -25.50 -66.40 6.65
C GLU A 12 -25.99 -66.22 5.20
N TYR A 13 -26.13 -64.97 4.74
CA TYR A 13 -26.41 -64.68 3.33
C TYR A 13 -25.28 -65.18 2.42
N GLU A 14 -24.03 -64.90 2.75
CA GLU A 14 -22.84 -65.30 1.96
C GLU A 14 -22.76 -66.82 1.78
N GLN A 15 -23.06 -67.60 2.82
CA GLN A 15 -23.08 -69.06 2.78
C GLN A 15 -24.23 -69.62 1.92
N MET A 16 -25.36 -68.90 1.85
CA MET A 16 -26.55 -69.32 1.12
C MET A 16 -26.58 -68.80 -0.32
N ALA A 17 -25.90 -67.68 -0.61
CA ALA A 17 -25.87 -67.01 -1.89
C ALA A 17 -25.58 -67.96 -3.08
N PRO A 18 -24.52 -68.79 -3.10
CA PRO A 18 -24.22 -69.64 -4.26
C PRO A 18 -25.28 -70.71 -4.58
N PHE A 19 -26.24 -70.96 -3.68
CA PHE A 19 -27.30 -71.97 -3.85
C PHE A 19 -28.68 -71.36 -4.16
N LEU A 20 -28.79 -70.03 -4.22
CA LEU A 20 -30.04 -69.31 -4.45
C LEU A 20 -30.18 -68.87 -5.92
N ILE A 21 -31.42 -68.78 -6.39
CA ILE A 21 -31.74 -68.23 -7.72
C ILE A 21 -31.45 -66.71 -7.70
N PRO A 22 -30.97 -66.08 -8.78
CA PRO A 22 -30.60 -64.65 -8.80
C PRO A 22 -31.68 -63.70 -8.26
N GLU A 23 -32.96 -64.02 -8.46
CA GLU A 23 -34.10 -63.24 -7.95
C GLU A 23 -34.27 -63.36 -6.43
N GLU A 24 -33.97 -64.53 -5.86
CA GLU A 24 -33.99 -64.77 -4.41
C GLU A 24 -32.76 -64.16 -3.71
N GLN A 25 -31.61 -64.17 -4.39
CA GLN A 25 -30.41 -63.46 -3.94
C GLN A 25 -30.68 -61.95 -3.85
N GLN A 26 -31.37 -61.37 -4.85
CA GLN A 26 -31.73 -59.96 -4.90
C GLN A 26 -32.72 -59.58 -3.78
N ARG A 27 -33.79 -60.36 -3.57
CA ARG A 27 -34.77 -60.09 -2.49
C ARG A 27 -34.13 -60.09 -1.09
N LYS A 28 -33.32 -61.11 -0.76
CA LYS A 28 -32.66 -61.18 0.55
C LYS A 28 -31.67 -60.04 0.78
N LEU A 29 -31.00 -59.57 -0.28
CA LEU A 29 -30.08 -58.44 -0.19
C LEU A 29 -30.82 -57.12 -0.01
N LEU A 30 -31.98 -56.95 -0.66
CA LEU A 30 -32.86 -55.78 -0.50
C LEU A 30 -33.48 -55.72 0.90
N ASP A 31 -33.97 -56.84 1.43
CA ASP A 31 -34.50 -56.94 2.80
C ASP A 31 -33.46 -56.57 3.87
N PHE A 32 -32.17 -56.74 3.57
CA PHE A 32 -31.06 -56.40 4.46
C PHE A 32 -30.75 -54.88 4.50
N LEU A 33 -31.07 -54.13 3.44
CA LEU A 33 -30.67 -52.72 3.30
C LEU A 33 -31.26 -51.77 4.35
N PRO A 34 -32.57 -51.82 4.70
CA PRO A 34 -33.13 -50.93 5.71
C PRO A 34 -32.47 -51.12 7.09
N LEU A 35 -32.12 -52.36 7.43
CA LEU A 35 -31.44 -52.70 8.68
C LEU A 35 -29.99 -52.19 8.68
N PHE A 36 -29.30 -52.31 7.54
CA PHE A 36 -27.97 -51.77 7.34
C PHE A 36 -27.95 -50.23 7.43
N LEU A 37 -28.86 -49.54 6.75
CA LEU A 37 -28.93 -48.07 6.77
C LEU A 37 -29.26 -47.52 8.17
N LYS A 38 -30.20 -48.15 8.89
CA LYS A 38 -30.56 -47.74 10.25
C LYS A 38 -29.42 -47.88 11.25
N THR A 39 -28.62 -48.93 11.13
CA THR A 39 -27.44 -49.14 11.99
C THR A 39 -26.27 -48.24 11.59
N TRP A 40 -26.14 -47.91 10.30
CA TRP A 40 -25.19 -46.93 9.82
C TRP A 40 -25.45 -45.54 10.39
N GLU A 41 -26.70 -45.04 10.31
CA GLU A 41 -27.09 -43.70 10.81
C GLU A 41 -26.94 -43.56 12.33
N GLN A 42 -27.04 -44.65 13.08
CA GLN A 42 -26.90 -44.68 14.54
C GLN A 42 -25.44 -44.81 15.02
N SER A 43 -24.47 -44.92 14.10
CA SER A 43 -23.07 -45.19 14.42
C SER A 43 -22.18 -43.94 14.33
N PRO A 44 -21.33 -43.64 15.34
CA PRO A 44 -20.48 -42.45 15.38
C PRO A 44 -19.18 -42.63 14.56
N GLY A 45 -19.29 -43.10 13.32
CA GLY A 45 -18.17 -43.19 12.37
C GLY A 45 -17.17 -44.34 12.56
N VAL A 46 -17.31 -45.19 13.58
CA VAL A 46 -16.49 -46.41 13.75
C VAL A 46 -17.27 -47.62 13.24
N ILE A 47 -16.92 -48.08 12.04
CA ILE A 47 -17.56 -49.24 11.39
C ILE A 47 -16.79 -50.50 11.76
N VAL A 48 -17.45 -51.47 12.39
CA VAL A 48 -16.90 -52.80 12.68
C VAL A 48 -17.71 -53.82 11.87
N PHE A 49 -17.45 -53.89 10.56
CA PHE A 49 -18.10 -54.84 9.65
C PHE A 49 -17.04 -55.58 8.82
N PRO A 50 -16.76 -56.87 9.11
CA PRO A 50 -15.64 -57.61 8.52
C PRO A 50 -15.69 -57.79 6.99
N ASN A 51 -16.90 -57.95 6.41
CA ASN A 51 -17.08 -58.25 4.98
C ASN A 51 -17.61 -57.05 4.18
N LEU A 52 -17.22 -55.83 4.57
CA LEU A 52 -17.73 -54.58 3.97
C LEU A 52 -17.43 -54.50 2.46
N GLN A 53 -16.27 -55.00 2.06
CA GLN A 53 -15.80 -55.02 0.68
C GLN A 53 -16.67 -55.91 -0.22
N LEU A 54 -17.07 -57.08 0.27
CA LEU A 54 -17.95 -58.00 -0.46
C LEU A 54 -19.37 -57.45 -0.55
N LEU A 55 -19.88 -56.88 0.55
CA LEU A 55 -21.18 -56.18 0.57
C LEU A 55 -21.20 -55.04 -0.46
N ALA A 56 -20.13 -54.23 -0.53
CA ALA A 56 -20.01 -53.15 -1.50
C ALA A 56 -19.96 -53.67 -2.94
N SER A 57 -19.24 -54.78 -3.20
CA SER A 57 -19.21 -55.41 -4.52
C SER A 57 -20.59 -55.90 -4.95
N GLU A 58 -21.30 -56.64 -4.09
CA GLU A 58 -22.62 -57.22 -4.42
C GLU A 58 -23.70 -56.13 -4.58
N LEU A 59 -23.73 -55.12 -3.71
CA LEU A 59 -24.66 -53.99 -3.85
C LEU A 59 -24.39 -53.18 -5.12
N SER A 60 -23.12 -52.95 -5.46
CA SER A 60 -22.76 -52.20 -6.67
C SER A 60 -23.04 -52.99 -7.95
N LYS A 61 -22.83 -54.31 -7.95
CA LYS A 61 -23.26 -55.21 -9.04
C LYS A 61 -24.77 -55.21 -9.20
N LEU A 62 -25.53 -55.25 -8.09
CA LEU A 62 -26.98 -55.22 -8.12
C LEU A 62 -27.49 -53.91 -8.70
N LEU A 63 -26.97 -52.77 -8.23
CA LEU A 63 -27.29 -51.45 -8.77
C LEU A 63 -26.95 -51.36 -10.27
N THR A 64 -25.78 -51.87 -10.67
CA THR A 64 -25.36 -51.92 -12.09
C THR A 64 -26.32 -52.75 -12.94
N LYS A 65 -26.75 -53.92 -12.46
CA LYS A 65 -27.72 -54.79 -13.15
C LYS A 65 -29.06 -54.09 -13.29
N GLU A 66 -29.54 -53.43 -12.24
CA GLU A 66 -30.82 -52.76 -12.24
C GLU A 66 -30.83 -51.53 -13.16
N ILE A 67 -29.74 -50.76 -13.19
CA ILE A 67 -29.54 -49.68 -14.17
C ILE A 67 -29.56 -50.24 -15.60
N LYS A 68 -28.77 -51.29 -15.88
CA LYS A 68 -28.73 -51.91 -17.22
C LYS A 68 -30.08 -52.50 -17.64
N ARG A 69 -30.84 -53.09 -16.71
CA ARG A 69 -32.19 -53.61 -16.95
C ARG A 69 -33.14 -52.52 -17.44
N ASN A 70 -33.05 -51.33 -16.85
CA ASN A 70 -33.90 -50.20 -17.22
C ASN A 70 -33.45 -49.47 -18.50
N LEU A 71 -32.19 -49.65 -18.92
CA LEU A 71 -31.63 -49.12 -20.15
C LEU A 71 -31.87 -50.00 -21.38
N ASN A 72 -31.90 -51.32 -21.20
CA ASN A 72 -31.94 -52.27 -22.33
C ASN A 72 -33.28 -52.24 -23.07
N GLY A 73 -33.24 -51.96 -24.37
CA GLY A 73 -34.39 -52.10 -25.29
C GLY A 73 -35.37 -50.92 -25.29
N LYS A 74 -35.11 -49.83 -24.55
CA LYS A 74 -35.96 -48.62 -24.51
C LYS A 74 -35.33 -47.47 -25.30
N PRO A 75 -36.14 -46.58 -25.92
CA PRO A 75 -35.64 -45.32 -26.48
C PRO A 75 -35.11 -44.40 -25.38
N ALA A 76 -34.25 -43.44 -25.74
CA ALA A 76 -33.47 -42.68 -24.78
C ALA A 76 -34.30 -41.86 -23.77
N GLU A 77 -35.45 -41.31 -24.19
CA GLU A 77 -36.37 -40.57 -23.33
C GLU A 77 -37.09 -41.49 -22.31
N GLU A 78 -37.57 -42.66 -22.76
CA GLU A 78 -38.21 -43.65 -21.88
C GLU A 78 -37.20 -44.29 -20.92
N ALA A 79 -35.96 -44.50 -21.37
CA ALA A 79 -34.87 -44.98 -20.54
C ALA A 79 -34.53 -43.96 -19.44
N ARG A 80 -34.50 -42.67 -19.76
CA ARG A 80 -34.31 -41.59 -18.77
C ARG A 80 -35.41 -41.62 -17.72
N LEU A 81 -36.69 -41.63 -18.13
CA LEU A 81 -37.83 -41.65 -17.21
C LEU A 81 -37.81 -42.88 -16.30
N ALA A 82 -37.49 -44.06 -16.85
CA ALA A 82 -37.39 -45.28 -16.06
C ALA A 82 -36.25 -45.23 -15.02
N LEU A 83 -35.12 -44.61 -15.36
CA LEU A 83 -34.03 -44.41 -14.41
C LEU A 83 -34.39 -43.39 -13.32
N GLU A 84 -35.10 -42.32 -13.67
CA GLU A 84 -35.53 -41.31 -12.70
C GLU A 84 -36.53 -41.91 -11.69
N GLN A 85 -37.49 -42.72 -12.17
CA GLN A 85 -38.42 -43.47 -11.31
C GLN A 85 -37.72 -44.47 -10.39
N LEU A 86 -36.62 -45.09 -10.84
CA LEU A 86 -35.84 -46.02 -10.03
C LEU A 86 -35.09 -45.33 -8.89
N LEU A 87 -34.62 -44.10 -9.13
CA LEU A 87 -33.79 -43.36 -8.18
C LEU A 87 -34.62 -42.53 -7.20
N GLN A 88 -35.87 -42.19 -7.57
CA GLN A 88 -36.81 -41.45 -6.74
C GLN A 88 -37.43 -42.28 -5.63
N GLN A 89 -37.73 -41.61 -4.51
CA GLN A 89 -38.37 -42.20 -3.33
C GLN A 89 -39.90 -42.39 -3.49
N LYS A 90 -40.50 -41.95 -4.60
CA LYS A 90 -41.96 -41.85 -4.80
C LYS A 90 -42.58 -42.89 -5.76
N GLY A 91 -41.96 -44.07 -5.93
CA GLY A 91 -42.48 -45.15 -6.78
C GLY A 91 -42.84 -46.43 -6.03
N GLU A 92 -43.52 -47.37 -6.70
CA GLU A 92 -43.84 -48.72 -6.18
C GLU A 92 -42.60 -49.58 -5.84
N ALA A 93 -41.39 -49.10 -6.13
CA ALA A 93 -40.11 -49.75 -5.87
C ALA A 93 -39.19 -48.84 -5.03
N GLU A 94 -39.44 -48.74 -3.72
CA GLU A 94 -38.56 -48.04 -2.75
C GLU A 94 -37.13 -48.61 -2.71
N ASP A 95 -36.94 -49.81 -3.26
CA ASP A 95 -35.70 -50.58 -3.30
C ASP A 95 -34.54 -49.87 -4.01
N GLY A 96 -34.80 -49.12 -5.09
CA GLY A 96 -33.77 -48.48 -5.90
C GLY A 96 -33.07 -47.30 -5.21
N HIS A 97 -33.83 -46.48 -4.50
CA HIS A 97 -33.30 -45.37 -3.70
C HIS A 97 -32.47 -45.87 -2.50
N LEU A 98 -32.94 -46.94 -1.84
CA LEU A 98 -32.23 -47.57 -0.72
C LEU A 98 -30.89 -48.17 -1.16
N LEU A 99 -30.85 -48.78 -2.36
CA LEU A 99 -29.61 -49.25 -2.98
C LEU A 99 -28.62 -48.11 -3.24
N LEU A 100 -29.10 -47.03 -3.85
CA LEU A 100 -28.27 -45.84 -4.12
C LEU A 100 -27.69 -45.27 -2.83
N LYS A 101 -28.52 -45.08 -1.79
CA LYS A 101 -28.10 -44.56 -0.48
C LYS A 101 -27.06 -45.47 0.18
N SER A 102 -27.23 -46.78 0.06
CA SER A 102 -26.28 -47.76 0.60
C SER A 102 -24.93 -47.72 -0.12
N VAL A 103 -24.93 -47.66 -1.46
CA VAL A 103 -23.69 -47.50 -2.27
C VAL A 103 -23.03 -46.15 -2.01
N TYR A 104 -23.81 -45.08 -1.83
CA TYR A 104 -23.31 -43.76 -1.47
C TYR A 104 -22.51 -43.79 -0.16
N LEU A 105 -23.06 -44.38 0.90
CA LEU A 105 -22.36 -44.49 2.19
C LEU A 105 -21.09 -45.35 2.08
N LEU A 106 -21.15 -46.44 1.33
CA LEU A 106 -19.99 -47.32 1.08
C LEU A 106 -18.90 -46.62 0.26
N SER A 107 -19.28 -45.74 -0.67
CA SER A 107 -18.33 -44.96 -1.47
C SER A 107 -17.52 -43.92 -0.66
N GLN A 108 -17.88 -43.68 0.60
CA GLN A 108 -17.20 -42.73 1.50
C GLN A 108 -16.25 -43.40 2.50
N THR A 109 -16.08 -44.72 2.40
CA THR A 109 -15.29 -45.50 3.35
C THR A 109 -13.80 -45.53 2.99
N ASP A 110 -13.23 -46.71 2.71
CA ASP A 110 -11.83 -46.90 2.40
C ASP A 110 -11.60 -47.21 0.91
N LEU A 111 -10.38 -46.93 0.43
CA LEU A 111 -10.00 -47.13 -0.99
C LEU A 111 -10.20 -48.57 -1.47
N ARG A 112 -10.05 -49.59 -0.60
CA ARG A 112 -10.25 -50.99 -1.01
C ARG A 112 -11.72 -51.29 -1.26
N THR A 113 -12.61 -50.75 -0.44
CA THR A 113 -14.06 -50.85 -0.66
C THR A 113 -14.44 -50.11 -1.95
N MET A 114 -13.84 -48.94 -2.21
CA MET A 114 -14.04 -48.19 -3.45
C MET A 114 -13.58 -48.96 -4.71
N TRP A 115 -12.44 -49.64 -4.68
CA TRP A 115 -11.99 -50.47 -5.81
C TRP A 115 -12.94 -51.63 -6.12
N ASN A 116 -13.57 -52.22 -5.11
CA ASN A 116 -14.60 -53.25 -5.32
C ASN A 116 -15.89 -52.70 -5.93
N ILE A 117 -16.23 -51.44 -5.63
CA ILE A 117 -17.33 -50.71 -6.28
C ILE A 117 -16.98 -50.42 -7.74
N ILE A 118 -15.75 -49.96 -8.02
CA ILE A 118 -15.28 -49.70 -9.39
C ILE A 118 -15.32 -50.97 -10.23
N GLY A 119 -14.80 -52.08 -9.71
CA GLY A 119 -14.75 -53.38 -10.39
C GLY A 119 -16.09 -54.07 -10.61
N SER A 120 -17.22 -53.48 -10.16
CA SER A 120 -18.56 -54.03 -10.42
C SER A 120 -19.15 -53.60 -11.77
N GLY A 121 -18.45 -52.76 -12.54
CA GLY A 121 -18.95 -52.15 -13.77
C GLY A 121 -19.93 -50.98 -13.54
N LEU A 122 -20.02 -50.48 -12.30
CA LEU A 122 -20.85 -49.35 -11.93
C LEU A 122 -20.42 -48.02 -12.59
N PRO A 123 -19.11 -47.72 -12.76
CA PRO A 123 -18.68 -46.47 -13.41
C PRO A 123 -19.29 -46.29 -14.82
N ALA A 124 -19.15 -47.32 -15.68
CA ALA A 124 -19.72 -47.31 -17.02
C ALA A 124 -21.24 -47.10 -17.03
N ALA A 125 -21.97 -47.74 -16.11
CA ALA A 125 -23.42 -47.61 -16.00
C ALA A 125 -23.85 -46.21 -15.54
N LEU A 126 -23.17 -45.63 -14.54
CA LEU A 126 -23.47 -44.28 -14.06
C LEU A 126 -23.13 -43.20 -15.10
N MET A 127 -22.09 -43.38 -15.92
CA MET A 127 -21.83 -42.45 -17.04
C MET A 127 -22.91 -42.51 -18.11
N GLN A 128 -23.47 -43.68 -18.37
CA GLN A 128 -24.62 -43.79 -19.27
C GLN A 128 -25.86 -43.10 -18.70
N CYS A 129 -26.10 -43.21 -17.39
CA CYS A 129 -27.15 -42.45 -16.71
C CYS A 129 -26.92 -40.93 -16.83
N LEU A 130 -25.71 -40.46 -16.52
CA LEU A 130 -25.36 -39.04 -16.60
C LEU A 130 -25.51 -38.49 -18.03
N TYR A 131 -25.12 -39.26 -19.05
CA TYR A 131 -25.35 -38.90 -20.44
C TYR A 131 -26.83 -38.67 -20.73
N LEU A 132 -27.70 -39.63 -20.38
CA LEU A 132 -29.15 -39.50 -20.61
C LEU A 132 -29.76 -38.34 -19.82
N PHE A 133 -29.34 -38.17 -18.56
CA PHE A 133 -29.81 -37.08 -17.71
C PHE A 133 -29.36 -35.70 -18.18
N PHE A 134 -28.20 -35.62 -18.82
CA PHE A 134 -27.69 -34.40 -19.41
C PHE A 134 -28.40 -34.06 -20.73
N THR A 135 -28.44 -35.00 -21.69
CA THR A 135 -28.87 -34.73 -23.07
C THR A 135 -30.37 -34.58 -23.28
N PHE A 136 -31.21 -35.25 -22.48
CA PHE A 136 -32.67 -35.27 -22.71
C PHE A 136 -33.40 -34.54 -21.59
N PRO A 137 -33.83 -33.28 -21.75
CA PRO A 137 -34.59 -32.57 -20.71
C PRO A 137 -35.97 -33.20 -20.45
N LEU A 138 -36.47 -33.06 -19.23
CA LEU A 138 -37.84 -33.44 -18.89
C LEU A 138 -38.81 -32.40 -19.45
N ASN A 139 -39.78 -32.83 -20.26
CA ASN A 139 -40.93 -32.01 -20.61
C ASN A 139 -41.84 -31.88 -19.38
N LYS A 140 -41.58 -30.92 -18.50
CA LYS A 140 -42.52 -30.56 -17.42
C LYS A 140 -43.56 -29.58 -17.95
N THR A 141 -44.83 -29.99 -17.96
CA THR A 141 -45.98 -29.08 -18.05
C THR A 141 -45.95 -28.13 -16.84
N SER A 142 -46.13 -26.84 -17.14
CA SER A 142 -46.04 -25.59 -16.35
C SER A 142 -46.37 -25.49 -14.84
N ASP A 143 -46.59 -26.55 -14.05
CA ASP A 143 -47.08 -26.43 -12.66
C ASP A 143 -46.16 -26.96 -11.53
N ASP A 144 -44.99 -27.56 -11.81
CA ASP A 144 -44.09 -28.11 -10.79
C ASP A 144 -42.75 -27.33 -10.66
N GLU A 145 -42.82 -26.06 -10.26
CA GLU A 145 -41.62 -25.24 -9.95
C GLU A 145 -40.93 -25.61 -8.62
N LYS A 146 -41.46 -26.57 -7.86
CA LYS A 146 -40.80 -27.11 -6.67
C LYS A 146 -40.13 -28.43 -7.01
N THR A 147 -38.87 -28.38 -7.44
CA THR A 147 -37.98 -29.55 -7.31
C THR A 147 -38.01 -29.98 -5.84
N SER A 148 -38.41 -31.21 -5.56
CA SER A 148 -38.49 -31.67 -4.16
C SER A 148 -37.08 -31.76 -3.57
N GLU A 149 -36.91 -31.50 -2.27
CA GLU A 149 -35.61 -31.65 -1.60
C GLU A 149 -35.02 -33.06 -1.81
N ASP A 150 -35.87 -34.08 -1.90
CA ASP A 150 -35.51 -35.48 -2.17
C ASP A 150 -34.88 -35.68 -3.57
N ASP A 151 -35.36 -34.98 -4.61
CA ASP A 151 -34.78 -35.03 -5.97
C ASP A 151 -33.38 -34.40 -5.99
N ASN A 152 -33.15 -33.39 -5.15
CA ASN A 152 -31.85 -32.78 -5.03
C ASN A 152 -30.86 -33.71 -4.31
N GLN A 153 -31.32 -34.35 -3.22
CA GLN A 153 -30.49 -35.25 -2.42
C GLN A 153 -30.08 -36.51 -3.19
N THR A 154 -30.97 -37.09 -3.99
CA THR A 154 -30.66 -38.23 -4.89
C THR A 154 -29.63 -37.88 -5.94
N ARG A 155 -29.78 -36.71 -6.58
CA ARG A 155 -28.80 -36.18 -7.53
C ARG A 155 -27.43 -35.96 -6.88
N GLU A 156 -27.39 -35.35 -5.69
CA GLU A 156 -26.13 -35.15 -4.95
C GLU A 156 -25.45 -36.48 -4.58
N MET A 157 -26.22 -37.48 -4.13
CA MET A 157 -25.69 -38.81 -3.84
C MET A 157 -25.06 -39.46 -5.08
N LEU A 158 -25.73 -39.43 -6.23
CA LEU A 158 -25.20 -39.94 -7.50
C LEU A 158 -23.90 -39.24 -7.90
N VAL A 159 -23.91 -37.91 -7.90
CA VAL A 159 -22.74 -37.11 -8.28
C VAL A 159 -21.58 -37.43 -7.36
N LYS A 160 -21.80 -37.53 -6.05
CA LYS A 160 -20.73 -37.77 -5.08
C LYS A 160 -20.15 -39.19 -5.18
N ILE A 161 -20.97 -40.21 -5.50
CA ILE A 161 -20.47 -41.54 -5.86
C ILE A 161 -19.56 -41.44 -7.10
N MET A 162 -20.02 -40.76 -8.16
CA MET A 162 -19.25 -40.57 -9.39
C MET A 162 -17.94 -39.83 -9.13
N LEU A 163 -17.96 -38.73 -8.37
CA LEU A 163 -16.77 -37.96 -8.02
C LEU A 163 -15.75 -38.80 -7.24
N ASN A 164 -16.19 -39.64 -6.31
CA ASN A 164 -15.30 -40.51 -5.56
C ASN A 164 -14.67 -41.57 -6.47
N MET A 165 -15.45 -42.21 -7.35
CA MET A 165 -14.94 -43.23 -8.26
C MET A 165 -13.98 -42.68 -9.32
N TYR A 166 -14.29 -41.53 -9.94
CA TYR A 166 -13.49 -40.96 -11.02
C TYR A 166 -12.28 -40.15 -10.55
N ARG A 167 -12.08 -39.99 -9.24
CA ARG A 167 -10.81 -39.51 -8.70
C ARG A 167 -9.69 -40.55 -8.83
N GLU A 168 -10.06 -41.82 -8.90
CA GLU A 168 -9.12 -42.95 -9.01
C GLU A 168 -8.92 -43.35 -10.47
N GLU A 169 -7.66 -43.58 -10.87
CA GLU A 169 -7.29 -43.97 -12.25
C GLU A 169 -8.02 -45.25 -12.70
N GLN A 170 -8.22 -46.22 -11.80
CA GLN A 170 -8.92 -47.47 -12.10
C GLN A 170 -10.39 -47.24 -12.47
N GLY A 171 -11.03 -46.21 -11.88
CA GLY A 171 -12.41 -45.84 -12.20
C GLY A 171 -12.55 -45.33 -13.63
N ILE A 172 -11.51 -44.66 -14.13
CA ILE A 172 -11.46 -44.16 -15.51
C ILE A 172 -11.14 -45.29 -16.49
N GLU A 173 -10.23 -46.20 -16.18
CA GLU A 173 -9.95 -47.36 -17.02
C GLU A 173 -11.18 -48.25 -17.22
N GLU A 174 -11.93 -48.55 -16.16
CA GLU A 174 -13.20 -49.30 -16.25
C GLU A 174 -14.25 -48.52 -17.07
N LEU A 175 -14.25 -47.19 -16.99
CA LEU A 175 -15.14 -46.34 -17.79
C LEU A 175 -14.81 -46.42 -19.29
N LEU A 176 -13.56 -46.59 -19.70
CA LEU A 176 -13.19 -46.71 -21.12
C LEU A 176 -13.81 -47.92 -21.82
N ALA A 177 -14.29 -48.91 -21.06
CA ALA A 177 -15.09 -50.01 -21.60
C ALA A 177 -16.48 -49.56 -22.13
N SER A 178 -16.89 -48.31 -21.84
CA SER A 178 -18.14 -47.70 -22.27
C SER A 178 -17.89 -46.52 -23.19
N ASP A 179 -18.57 -46.51 -24.33
CA ASP A 179 -18.50 -45.45 -25.36
C ASP A 179 -19.17 -44.13 -24.95
N LYS A 180 -19.54 -43.93 -23.68
CA LYS A 180 -20.36 -42.78 -23.25
C LYS A 180 -19.56 -41.55 -22.80
N LEU A 181 -18.27 -41.69 -22.50
CA LEU A 181 -17.44 -40.55 -22.10
C LEU A 181 -17.26 -39.54 -23.26
N HIS A 182 -16.84 -40.01 -24.44
CA HIS A 182 -16.67 -39.12 -25.60
C HIS A 182 -18.01 -38.49 -26.02
N ALA A 183 -19.10 -39.25 -25.94
CA ALA A 183 -20.44 -38.78 -26.28
C ALA A 183 -20.90 -37.66 -25.34
N LEU A 184 -20.61 -37.76 -24.04
CA LEU A 184 -20.93 -36.71 -23.07
C LEU A 184 -20.12 -35.44 -23.35
N ILE A 185 -18.81 -35.55 -23.61
CA ILE A 185 -17.97 -34.38 -23.95
C ILE A 185 -18.50 -33.70 -25.23
N ILE A 186 -18.79 -34.46 -26.28
CA ILE A 186 -19.36 -33.90 -27.51
C ILE A 186 -20.72 -33.26 -27.25
N ALA A 187 -21.59 -33.89 -26.45
CA ALA A 187 -22.88 -33.32 -26.07
C ALA A 187 -22.72 -32.00 -25.30
N THR A 188 -21.72 -31.89 -24.40
CA THR A 188 -21.45 -30.60 -23.73
C THR A 188 -21.03 -29.52 -24.74
N ALA A 189 -20.31 -29.89 -25.79
CA ALA A 189 -19.86 -28.98 -26.83
C ALA A 189 -20.91 -28.67 -27.92
N SER A 190 -22.02 -29.40 -27.99
CA SER A 190 -23.01 -29.28 -29.08
C SER A 190 -24.45 -29.01 -28.65
N LEU A 191 -24.87 -29.49 -27.47
CA LEU A 191 -26.27 -29.46 -27.00
C LEU A 191 -26.45 -28.58 -25.75
N TRP A 192 -25.49 -27.72 -25.43
CA TRP A 192 -25.48 -26.98 -24.16
C TRP A 192 -26.75 -26.15 -23.89
N ASP A 193 -27.43 -25.69 -24.95
CA ASP A 193 -28.71 -24.98 -24.93
C ASP A 193 -29.92 -25.89 -24.70
N GLN A 194 -29.85 -27.13 -25.19
CA GLN A 194 -30.94 -28.11 -25.18
C GLN A 194 -30.86 -29.10 -24.01
N CYS A 195 -29.76 -29.10 -23.27
CA CYS A 195 -29.53 -30.00 -22.14
C CYS A 195 -30.34 -29.61 -20.89
N SER A 196 -30.49 -30.59 -19.98
CA SER A 196 -31.17 -30.37 -18.69
C SER A 196 -30.43 -29.36 -17.81
N HIS A 197 -31.05 -28.21 -17.50
CA HIS A 197 -30.47 -27.19 -16.63
C HIS A 197 -30.02 -27.72 -15.27
N SER A 198 -30.77 -28.64 -14.66
CA SER A 198 -30.41 -29.27 -13.39
C SER A 198 -29.18 -30.18 -13.47
N TRP A 199 -28.77 -30.62 -14.65
CA TRP A 199 -27.63 -31.53 -14.82
C TRP A 199 -26.38 -30.86 -15.41
N LYS A 200 -26.43 -29.57 -15.78
CA LYS A 200 -25.26 -28.83 -16.30
C LYS A 200 -24.10 -28.80 -15.30
N VAL A 201 -24.33 -28.25 -14.10
CA VAL A 201 -23.30 -28.16 -13.04
C VAL A 201 -22.81 -29.55 -12.59
N PRO A 202 -23.71 -30.53 -12.28
CA PRO A 202 -23.30 -31.91 -12.01
C PRO A 202 -22.42 -32.55 -13.07
N ALA A 203 -22.81 -32.48 -14.35
CA ALA A 203 -22.06 -33.08 -15.44
C ALA A 203 -20.70 -32.41 -15.60
N GLY A 204 -20.65 -31.08 -15.52
CA GLY A 204 -19.40 -30.32 -15.53
C GLY A 204 -18.47 -30.70 -14.37
N CYS A 205 -18.98 -30.89 -13.15
CA CYS A 205 -18.18 -31.32 -11.99
C CYS A 205 -17.58 -32.71 -12.18
N VAL A 206 -18.37 -33.66 -12.70
CA VAL A 206 -17.90 -35.02 -12.99
C VAL A 206 -16.84 -34.99 -14.09
N LEU A 207 -17.09 -34.27 -15.19
CA LEU A 207 -16.14 -34.15 -16.30
C LEU A 207 -14.82 -33.50 -15.88
N ARG A 208 -14.86 -32.44 -15.05
CA ARG A 208 -13.65 -31.83 -14.47
C ARG A 208 -12.89 -32.80 -13.56
N THR A 209 -13.59 -33.70 -12.87
CA THR A 209 -12.95 -34.72 -12.03
C THR A 209 -12.27 -35.79 -12.87
N ILE A 210 -12.94 -36.26 -13.93
CA ILE A 210 -12.37 -37.20 -14.90
C ILE A 210 -11.15 -36.59 -15.59
N SER A 211 -11.21 -35.31 -15.95
CA SER A 211 -10.10 -34.56 -16.55
C SER A 211 -8.82 -34.61 -15.70
N LYS A 212 -8.95 -34.43 -14.38
CA LYS A 212 -7.82 -34.41 -13.45
C LYS A 212 -7.15 -35.77 -13.22
N ALA A 213 -7.90 -36.86 -13.36
CA ALA A 213 -7.44 -38.22 -13.12
C ALA A 213 -7.19 -39.02 -14.41
N GLN A 214 -7.07 -38.34 -15.56
CA GLN A 214 -6.83 -38.98 -16.85
C GLN A 214 -5.63 -39.93 -16.81
N THR A 215 -5.73 -41.01 -17.57
CA THR A 215 -4.67 -42.00 -17.75
C THR A 215 -4.11 -41.93 -19.16
N LYS A 216 -2.96 -42.58 -19.40
CA LYS A 216 -2.39 -42.68 -20.76
C LYS A 216 -3.37 -43.35 -21.74
N ASN A 217 -4.13 -44.36 -21.29
CA ASN A 217 -5.11 -45.04 -22.14
C ASN A 217 -6.30 -44.14 -22.45
N SER A 218 -6.80 -43.36 -21.48
CA SER A 218 -7.91 -42.44 -21.72
C SER A 218 -7.54 -41.35 -22.72
N ILE A 219 -6.31 -40.85 -22.66
CA ILE A 219 -5.81 -39.84 -23.61
C ILE A 219 -5.74 -40.43 -25.03
N VAL A 220 -5.18 -41.64 -25.18
CA VAL A 220 -5.09 -42.31 -26.49
C VAL A 220 -6.49 -42.62 -27.05
N TYR A 221 -7.43 -43.04 -26.20
CA TYR A 221 -8.82 -43.25 -26.58
C TYR A 221 -9.49 -41.96 -27.08
N LEU A 222 -9.39 -40.87 -26.32
CA LEU A 222 -10.01 -39.58 -26.70
C LEU A 222 -9.40 -39.03 -28.00
N GLN A 223 -8.09 -39.20 -28.20
CA GLN A 223 -7.42 -38.83 -29.44
C GLN A 223 -7.86 -39.71 -30.62
N ALA A 224 -8.04 -41.03 -30.42
CA ALA A 224 -8.45 -41.93 -31.49
C ALA A 224 -9.88 -41.64 -32.00
N VAL A 225 -10.72 -41.05 -31.16
CA VAL A 225 -12.11 -40.67 -31.48
C VAL A 225 -12.22 -39.21 -31.98
N ASP A 226 -11.10 -38.49 -32.17
CA ASP A 226 -11.08 -37.06 -32.56
C ASP A 226 -11.93 -36.18 -31.62
N CYS A 227 -11.96 -36.51 -30.32
CA CYS A 227 -12.92 -35.92 -29.38
C CYS A 227 -12.74 -34.40 -29.24
N ILE A 228 -11.51 -33.92 -29.12
CA ILE A 228 -11.20 -32.50 -28.94
C ILE A 228 -11.48 -31.73 -30.24
N LYS A 229 -11.09 -32.28 -31.38
CA LYS A 229 -11.40 -31.73 -32.71
C LYS A 229 -12.90 -31.54 -32.92
N ILE A 230 -13.72 -32.56 -32.65
CA ILE A 230 -15.18 -32.48 -32.80
C ILE A 230 -15.76 -31.46 -31.82
N ALA A 231 -15.29 -31.45 -30.57
CA ALA A 231 -15.74 -30.49 -29.55
C ALA A 231 -15.44 -29.04 -29.96
N ILE A 232 -14.23 -28.74 -30.45
CA ILE A 232 -13.88 -27.39 -30.93
C ILE A 232 -14.77 -26.96 -32.08
N GLN A 233 -14.99 -27.83 -33.07
CA GLN A 233 -15.85 -27.51 -34.22
C GLN A 233 -17.30 -27.21 -33.81
N ASN A 234 -17.82 -27.94 -32.83
CA ASN A 234 -19.17 -27.70 -32.31
C ASN A 234 -19.24 -26.42 -31.48
N LEU A 235 -18.28 -26.20 -30.58
CA LEU A 235 -18.18 -24.96 -29.80
C LEU A 235 -18.03 -23.73 -30.71
N PHE A 236 -17.30 -23.85 -31.83
CA PHE A 236 -17.16 -22.75 -32.79
C PHE A 236 -18.48 -22.31 -33.40
N ARG A 237 -19.38 -23.28 -33.66
CA ARG A 237 -20.75 -23.04 -34.14
C ARG A 237 -21.65 -22.47 -33.02
N LEU A 238 -21.58 -23.03 -31.81
CA LEU A 238 -22.34 -22.53 -30.67
C LEU A 238 -21.92 -21.11 -30.27
N ALA A 239 -20.63 -20.79 -30.41
CA ALA A 239 -20.08 -19.46 -30.19
C ALA A 239 -20.64 -18.40 -31.13
N ASP A 240 -21.41 -18.74 -32.17
CA ASP A 240 -22.16 -17.78 -32.99
C ASP A 240 -23.59 -17.57 -32.48
N THR A 241 -24.23 -18.62 -31.94
CA THR A 241 -25.66 -18.64 -31.62
C THR A 241 -25.99 -18.34 -30.15
N LEU A 242 -25.13 -18.73 -29.20
CA LEU A 242 -25.43 -18.68 -27.77
C LEU A 242 -24.80 -17.45 -27.05
N PRO A 243 -25.29 -17.11 -25.84
CA PRO A 243 -24.63 -16.15 -24.96
C PRO A 243 -23.21 -16.58 -24.60
N ALA A 244 -22.32 -15.60 -24.41
CA ALA A 244 -20.90 -15.89 -24.19
C ALA A 244 -20.64 -16.69 -22.89
N CYS A 245 -21.37 -16.41 -21.80
CA CYS A 245 -21.24 -17.13 -20.52
C CYS A 245 -21.48 -18.64 -20.64
N ASP A 246 -22.55 -19.03 -21.34
CA ASP A 246 -22.92 -20.44 -21.54
C ASP A 246 -21.85 -21.17 -22.34
N VAL A 247 -21.31 -20.50 -23.38
CA VAL A 247 -20.23 -21.05 -24.21
C VAL A 247 -18.92 -21.13 -23.41
N CYS A 248 -18.65 -20.17 -22.51
CA CYS A 248 -17.51 -20.21 -21.62
C CYS A 248 -17.54 -21.42 -20.70
N GLU A 249 -18.68 -21.75 -20.08
CA GLU A 249 -18.79 -22.93 -19.21
C GLU A 249 -18.50 -24.23 -19.98
N ALA A 250 -19.11 -24.40 -21.16
CA ALA A 250 -18.89 -25.57 -22.00
C ALA A 250 -17.43 -25.66 -22.48
N ALA A 251 -16.85 -24.53 -22.91
CA ALA A 251 -15.47 -24.46 -23.36
C ALA A 251 -14.47 -24.70 -22.22
N SER A 252 -14.76 -24.24 -21.00
CA SER A 252 -13.88 -24.45 -19.84
C SER A 252 -13.78 -25.93 -19.48
N ILE A 253 -14.88 -26.68 -19.57
CA ILE A 253 -14.87 -28.14 -19.37
C ILE A 253 -13.97 -28.82 -20.40
N VAL A 254 -14.11 -28.51 -21.70
CA VAL A 254 -13.26 -29.11 -22.76
C VAL A 254 -11.80 -28.72 -22.57
N LEU A 255 -11.52 -27.47 -22.20
CA LEU A 255 -10.16 -26.97 -21.97
C LEU A 255 -9.48 -27.64 -20.77
N CYS A 256 -10.23 -28.05 -19.73
CA CYS A 256 -9.71 -28.86 -18.63
C CYS A 256 -9.04 -30.13 -19.16
N PHE A 257 -9.71 -30.88 -20.06
CA PHE A 257 -9.16 -32.13 -20.60
C PHE A 257 -7.84 -31.90 -21.34
N VAL A 258 -7.72 -30.80 -22.07
CA VAL A 258 -6.49 -30.43 -22.77
C VAL A 258 -5.38 -30.10 -21.76
N LYS A 259 -5.66 -29.23 -20.79
CA LYS A 259 -4.68 -28.79 -19.79
C LYS A 259 -4.19 -29.94 -18.90
N ASP A 260 -5.11 -30.72 -18.34
CA ASP A 260 -4.78 -31.78 -17.38
C ASP A 260 -4.09 -32.99 -18.05
N SER A 261 -4.31 -33.20 -19.35
CA SER A 261 -3.62 -34.26 -20.11
C SER A 261 -2.13 -34.01 -20.32
N TYR A 262 -1.71 -32.74 -20.37
CA TYR A 262 -0.39 -32.34 -20.83
C TYR A 262 0.79 -32.93 -20.03
N PRO A 263 0.76 -32.98 -18.67
CA PRO A 263 1.81 -33.63 -17.89
C PRO A 263 2.04 -35.10 -18.22
N ILE A 264 1.01 -35.79 -18.74
CA ILE A 264 1.05 -37.21 -19.10
C ILE A 264 1.41 -37.37 -20.59
N SER A 265 0.80 -36.57 -21.46
CA SER A 265 0.99 -36.62 -22.92
C SER A 265 0.60 -35.31 -23.58
N SER A 266 1.39 -34.84 -24.55
CA SER A 266 1.06 -33.62 -25.32
C SER A 266 0.02 -33.84 -26.42
N ALA A 267 -0.57 -35.04 -26.55
CA ALA A 267 -1.38 -35.43 -27.69
C ALA A 267 -2.64 -34.56 -27.87
N LEU A 268 -3.45 -34.39 -26.82
CA LEU A 268 -4.68 -33.59 -26.89
C LEU A 268 -4.40 -32.10 -27.08
N LEU A 269 -3.29 -31.59 -26.52
CA LEU A 269 -2.84 -30.23 -26.78
C LEU A 269 -2.50 -30.03 -28.26
N THR A 270 -1.75 -30.96 -28.88
CA THR A 270 -1.46 -30.85 -30.32
C THR A 270 -2.72 -30.96 -31.19
N GLU A 271 -3.70 -31.74 -30.78
CA GLU A 271 -5.00 -31.80 -31.46
C GLU A 271 -5.75 -30.46 -31.31
N PHE A 272 -5.76 -29.86 -30.13
CA PHE A 272 -6.36 -28.55 -29.87
C PHE A 272 -5.70 -27.44 -30.72
N GLU A 273 -4.37 -27.41 -30.78
CA GLU A 273 -3.59 -26.43 -31.55
C GLU A 273 -3.87 -26.53 -33.06
N ASN A 274 -3.90 -27.75 -33.60
CA ASN A 274 -4.09 -28.00 -35.03
C ASN A 274 -5.52 -27.75 -35.53
N ASN A 275 -6.50 -27.63 -34.63
CA ASN A 275 -7.91 -27.46 -34.97
C ASN A 275 -8.45 -26.08 -34.54
N ASP A 276 -7.61 -25.04 -34.56
CA ASP A 276 -8.00 -23.65 -34.27
C ASP A 276 -8.54 -23.40 -32.85
N GLY A 277 -8.14 -24.22 -31.87
CA GLY A 277 -8.59 -24.08 -30.48
C GLY A 277 -8.30 -22.70 -29.88
N TYR A 278 -7.14 -22.10 -30.17
CA TYR A 278 -6.82 -20.74 -29.71
C TYR A 278 -7.67 -19.65 -30.39
N GLN A 279 -8.05 -19.84 -31.65
CA GLN A 279 -8.96 -18.91 -32.34
C GLN A 279 -10.38 -19.00 -31.77
N LEU A 280 -10.82 -20.20 -31.40
CA LEU A 280 -12.08 -20.40 -30.67
C LEU A 280 -12.06 -19.62 -29.34
N LEU A 281 -11.02 -19.77 -28.52
CA LEU A 281 -10.92 -19.05 -27.24
C LEU A 281 -10.90 -17.53 -27.43
N LEU A 282 -10.18 -17.04 -28.43
CA LEU A 282 -10.18 -15.62 -28.79
C LEU A 282 -11.59 -15.13 -29.15
N LYS A 283 -12.33 -15.90 -29.97
CA LYS A 283 -13.71 -15.58 -30.38
C LYS A 283 -14.66 -15.55 -29.19
N ILE A 284 -14.57 -16.52 -28.28
CA ILE A 284 -15.42 -16.60 -27.08
C ILE A 284 -15.15 -15.42 -26.15
N LEU A 285 -13.88 -15.19 -25.79
CA LEU A 285 -13.52 -14.18 -24.79
C LEU A 285 -13.81 -12.74 -25.27
N LEU A 286 -13.65 -12.45 -26.57
CA LEU A 286 -14.05 -11.14 -27.12
C LEU A 286 -15.57 -10.92 -27.13
N ARG A 287 -16.38 -11.99 -27.10
CA ARG A 287 -17.84 -11.88 -26.96
C ARG A 287 -18.30 -11.70 -25.51
N CYS A 288 -17.42 -11.87 -24.53
CA CYS A 288 -17.71 -11.67 -23.10
C CYS A 288 -17.69 -10.19 -22.68
N GLU A 289 -17.40 -9.26 -23.60
CA GLU A 289 -17.36 -7.82 -23.31
C GLU A 289 -18.72 -7.27 -22.86
N GLY A 290 -18.76 -6.58 -21.71
CA GLY A 290 -19.96 -5.89 -21.23
C GLY A 290 -20.91 -6.69 -20.32
N LEU A 291 -20.51 -7.86 -19.82
CA LEU A 291 -21.23 -8.57 -18.75
C LEU A 291 -21.16 -7.76 -17.43
N GLN A 292 -22.25 -7.70 -16.66
CA GLN A 292 -22.46 -6.71 -15.59
C GLN A 292 -21.40 -6.72 -14.47
N LYS A 293 -21.11 -5.52 -13.95
CA LYS A 293 -19.91 -5.07 -13.21
C LYS A 293 -19.71 -5.55 -11.77
N THR A 294 -20.52 -6.45 -11.21
CA THR A 294 -20.44 -6.74 -9.77
C THR A 294 -19.63 -7.98 -9.40
N GLU A 295 -19.65 -9.05 -10.20
CA GLU A 295 -18.75 -10.20 -10.07
C GLU A 295 -18.48 -10.73 -11.48
N GLY A 296 -17.21 -10.88 -11.87
CA GLY A 296 -16.86 -11.46 -13.17
C GLY A 296 -17.43 -12.86 -13.33
N ASP A 297 -17.73 -13.27 -14.56
CA ASP A 297 -18.14 -14.65 -14.82
C ASP A 297 -17.02 -15.62 -14.39
N PRO A 298 -17.25 -16.51 -13.41
CA PRO A 298 -16.22 -17.40 -12.89
C PRO A 298 -15.61 -18.30 -13.97
N TYR A 299 -16.35 -18.59 -15.04
CA TYR A 299 -15.87 -19.43 -16.14
C TYR A 299 -14.93 -18.68 -17.09
N VAL A 300 -15.09 -17.35 -17.24
CA VAL A 300 -14.13 -16.52 -17.97
C VAL A 300 -12.79 -16.52 -17.24
N ASP A 301 -12.81 -16.39 -15.92
CA ASP A 301 -11.60 -16.48 -15.10
C ASP A 301 -10.97 -17.88 -15.15
N GLU A 302 -11.78 -18.94 -15.09
CA GLU A 302 -11.30 -20.32 -15.26
C GLU A 302 -10.58 -20.51 -16.60
N ILE A 303 -11.15 -20.01 -17.70
CA ILE A 303 -10.53 -20.07 -19.04
C ILE A 303 -9.21 -19.27 -19.07
N LEU A 304 -9.18 -18.07 -18.50
CA LEU A 304 -7.96 -17.23 -18.47
C LEU A 304 -6.86 -17.90 -17.62
N ASP A 305 -7.19 -18.49 -16.49
CA ASP A 305 -6.25 -19.22 -15.64
C ASP A 305 -5.69 -20.47 -16.37
N MET A 306 -6.55 -21.19 -17.10
CA MET A 306 -6.14 -22.31 -17.95
C MET A 306 -5.25 -21.84 -19.11
N LEU A 307 -5.60 -20.76 -19.80
CA LEU A 307 -4.78 -20.14 -20.85
C LEU A 307 -3.40 -19.75 -20.32
N THR A 308 -3.36 -19.17 -19.12
CA THR A 308 -2.12 -18.81 -18.42
C THR A 308 -1.27 -20.06 -18.21
N CYS A 309 -1.85 -21.15 -17.72
CA CYS A 309 -1.14 -22.43 -17.56
C CYS A 309 -0.61 -22.98 -18.89
N LEU A 310 -1.44 -22.93 -19.95
CA LEU A 310 -1.07 -23.40 -21.28
C LEU A 310 0.14 -22.66 -21.88
N THR A 311 0.43 -21.44 -21.45
CA THR A 311 1.67 -20.73 -21.86
C THR A 311 2.95 -21.50 -21.51
N THR A 312 2.92 -22.32 -20.45
CA THR A 312 4.06 -23.16 -20.01
C THR A 312 4.10 -24.53 -20.70
N CYS A 313 3.03 -24.91 -21.41
CA CYS A 313 2.90 -26.20 -22.07
C CYS A 313 3.57 -26.17 -23.45
N GLY A 314 4.73 -26.79 -23.60
CA GLY A 314 5.38 -26.96 -24.91
C GLY A 314 6.62 -27.85 -24.86
N LYS A 315 7.05 -28.37 -26.02
CA LYS A 315 8.12 -29.39 -26.10
C LYS A 315 9.53 -28.80 -25.97
N THR A 316 9.72 -27.54 -26.36
CA THR A 316 11.04 -26.87 -26.37
C THR A 316 10.94 -25.50 -25.74
N GLU A 317 11.93 -25.15 -24.91
CA GLU A 317 12.08 -23.79 -24.40
C GLU A 317 12.42 -22.82 -25.53
N LEU A 318 11.86 -21.61 -25.45
CA LEU A 318 12.12 -20.55 -26.40
C LEU A 318 13.57 -20.09 -26.26
N LYS A 319 14.31 -20.09 -27.37
CA LYS A 319 15.66 -19.55 -27.45
C LYS A 319 15.57 -18.14 -28.00
N VAL A 320 15.89 -17.15 -27.18
CA VAL A 320 15.92 -15.76 -27.61
C VAL A 320 17.32 -15.20 -27.41
N SER A 321 17.86 -14.53 -28.43
CA SER A 321 19.14 -13.83 -28.33
C SER A 321 18.96 -12.55 -27.53
N GLY A 322 19.64 -12.44 -26.40
CA GLY A 322 19.51 -11.29 -25.52
C GLY A 322 20.09 -10.01 -26.12
N ASN A 323 19.24 -9.01 -26.35
CA ASN A 323 19.64 -7.66 -26.74
C ASN A 323 19.51 -6.73 -25.53
N ILE A 324 20.50 -6.78 -24.64
CA ILE A 324 20.52 -5.95 -23.42
C ILE A 324 21.17 -4.60 -23.76
N VAL A 325 20.39 -3.52 -23.61
CA VAL A 325 20.87 -2.16 -23.80
C VAL A 325 21.38 -1.62 -22.46
N HIS A 326 22.59 -1.07 -22.43
CA HIS A 326 23.16 -0.42 -21.25
C HIS A 326 22.84 1.09 -21.24
N PRO A 327 22.78 1.75 -20.06
CA PRO A 327 23.14 1.26 -18.72
C PRO A 327 22.06 0.39 -18.06
N GLN A 328 22.46 -0.46 -17.11
CA GLN A 328 21.60 -1.34 -16.30
C GLN A 328 21.90 -1.15 -14.82
N LEU A 329 20.99 -1.57 -13.93
CA LEU A 329 21.17 -1.48 -12.48
C LEU A 329 22.32 -2.40 -12.00
N SER A 330 22.97 -2.02 -10.90
CA SER A 330 24.17 -2.70 -10.38
C SER A 330 23.95 -4.15 -9.94
N HIS A 331 22.72 -4.49 -9.59
CA HIS A 331 22.29 -5.80 -9.10
C HIS A 331 21.54 -6.61 -10.18
N PHE A 332 21.58 -6.14 -11.42
CA PHE A 332 21.05 -6.88 -12.56
C PHE A 332 21.99 -8.03 -12.94
N ASP A 333 21.67 -9.23 -12.50
CA ASP A 333 22.37 -10.44 -12.89
C ASP A 333 21.60 -11.16 -13.99
N PHE A 334 22.06 -10.99 -15.23
CA PHE A 334 21.54 -11.75 -16.38
C PHE A 334 22.19 -13.14 -16.43
N GLU A 335 21.94 -13.97 -15.42
CA GLU A 335 22.30 -15.38 -15.46
C GLU A 335 21.02 -16.22 -15.43
N TRP A 336 20.82 -17.07 -16.45
CA TRP A 336 19.74 -18.07 -16.53
C TRP A 336 19.90 -19.19 -15.48
N LYS A 337 20.14 -18.84 -14.23
CA LYS A 337 20.38 -19.81 -13.16
C LYS A 337 19.02 -20.21 -12.58
N GLN A 338 18.65 -21.45 -12.91
CA GLN A 338 17.45 -22.22 -12.51
C GLN A 338 16.23 -22.03 -13.42
N SER A 339 16.16 -22.86 -14.46
CA SER A 339 14.92 -23.18 -15.16
C SER A 339 13.96 -23.86 -14.17
N SER A 340 13.06 -23.08 -13.55
CA SER A 340 12.00 -23.57 -12.65
C SER A 340 10.98 -24.51 -13.32
N GLY A 341 11.22 -24.94 -14.56
CA GLY A 341 10.31 -25.76 -15.38
C GLY A 341 9.10 -24.98 -15.93
N LEU A 342 8.75 -23.85 -15.31
CA LEU A 342 7.61 -22.97 -15.62
C LEU A 342 8.00 -21.80 -16.56
N THR A 343 8.86 -22.07 -17.54
CA THR A 343 9.15 -21.09 -18.59
C THR A 343 8.06 -21.09 -19.65
N VAL A 344 7.85 -19.97 -20.32
CA VAL A 344 6.93 -19.90 -21.47
C VAL A 344 7.48 -20.77 -22.62
N LYS A 345 6.63 -21.66 -23.12
CA LYS A 345 6.90 -22.55 -24.27
C LYS A 345 5.84 -22.45 -25.36
N ASN A 346 4.64 -21.96 -25.02
CA ASN A 346 3.53 -21.80 -25.94
C ASN A 346 3.26 -20.32 -26.25
N LEU A 347 3.76 -19.86 -27.39
CA LEU A 347 3.53 -18.48 -27.83
C LEU A 347 2.10 -18.24 -28.31
N GLN A 348 1.41 -19.24 -28.86
CA GLN A 348 0.06 -19.08 -29.37
C GLN A 348 -0.93 -18.81 -28.23
N ALA A 349 -0.81 -19.53 -27.11
CA ALA A 349 -1.59 -19.27 -25.90
C ALA A 349 -1.38 -17.84 -25.39
N PHE A 350 -0.14 -17.35 -25.36
CA PHE A 350 0.15 -15.98 -24.95
C PHE A 350 -0.37 -14.93 -25.95
N GLN A 351 -0.29 -15.21 -27.25
CA GLN A 351 -0.83 -14.34 -28.31
C GLN A 351 -2.34 -14.15 -28.17
N VAL A 352 -3.09 -15.14 -27.67
CA VAL A 352 -4.51 -14.97 -27.34
C VAL A 352 -4.68 -13.89 -26.27
N LEU A 353 -3.97 -13.99 -25.14
CA LEU A 353 -4.00 -12.97 -24.07
C LEU A 353 -3.62 -11.58 -24.62
N GLN A 354 -2.54 -11.50 -25.41
CA GLN A 354 -2.08 -10.26 -26.03
C GLN A 354 -3.14 -9.64 -26.96
N THR A 355 -3.76 -10.46 -27.81
CA THR A 355 -4.75 -9.99 -28.79
C THR A 355 -6.03 -9.53 -28.11
N ILE A 356 -6.47 -10.21 -27.04
CA ILE A 356 -7.65 -9.80 -26.28
C ILE A 356 -7.40 -8.44 -25.62
N PHE A 357 -6.25 -8.24 -24.98
CA PHE A 357 -5.93 -6.94 -24.38
C PHE A 357 -5.90 -5.82 -25.44
N GLN A 358 -5.38 -6.10 -26.64
CA GLN A 358 -5.34 -5.12 -27.72
C GLN A 358 -6.76 -4.72 -28.18
N LYS A 359 -7.63 -5.70 -28.40
CA LYS A 359 -8.97 -5.48 -28.98
C LYS A 359 -10.03 -5.05 -27.96
N SER A 360 -9.93 -5.51 -26.72
CA SER A 360 -10.97 -5.32 -25.70
C SER A 360 -10.77 -4.05 -24.90
N ASN A 361 -11.87 -3.36 -24.55
CA ASN A 361 -11.85 -2.24 -23.61
C ASN A 361 -12.60 -2.54 -22.31
N ASP A 362 -12.96 -3.80 -22.08
CA ASP A 362 -13.60 -4.24 -20.84
C ASP A 362 -12.61 -4.18 -19.67
N GLN A 363 -13.03 -3.54 -18.57
CA GLN A 363 -12.16 -3.32 -17.41
C GLN A 363 -11.78 -4.63 -16.71
N HIS A 364 -12.74 -5.56 -16.56
CA HIS A 364 -12.50 -6.83 -15.88
C HIS A 364 -11.56 -7.71 -16.70
N LEU A 365 -11.90 -7.90 -17.99
CA LEU A 365 -11.12 -8.74 -18.89
C LEU A 365 -9.68 -8.22 -19.06
N CYS A 366 -9.50 -6.92 -19.31
CA CYS A 366 -8.17 -6.33 -19.43
C CYS A 366 -7.39 -6.43 -18.10
N GLY A 367 -8.04 -6.20 -16.96
CA GLY A 367 -7.41 -6.31 -15.65
C GLY A 367 -6.95 -7.73 -15.33
N ARG A 368 -7.77 -8.74 -15.67
CA ARG A 368 -7.42 -10.16 -15.52
C ARG A 368 -6.31 -10.59 -16.46
N ILE A 369 -6.25 -10.06 -17.69
CA ILE A 369 -5.11 -10.33 -18.59
C ILE A 369 -3.81 -9.76 -18.05
N LEU A 370 -3.81 -8.52 -17.55
CA LEU A 370 -2.61 -7.95 -16.92
C LEU A 370 -2.21 -8.73 -15.66
N ALA A 371 -3.16 -9.23 -14.87
CA ALA A 371 -2.89 -10.11 -13.75
C ALA A 371 -2.26 -11.44 -14.20
N ALA A 372 -2.80 -12.07 -15.24
CA ALA A 372 -2.25 -13.29 -15.83
C ALA A 372 -0.80 -13.09 -16.33
N ILE A 373 -0.50 -11.97 -16.98
CA ILE A 373 0.87 -11.62 -17.39
C ILE A 373 1.79 -11.48 -16.18
N GLY A 374 1.33 -10.79 -15.12
CA GLY A 374 2.06 -10.70 -13.85
C GLY A 374 2.34 -12.08 -13.24
N THR A 375 1.36 -12.98 -13.26
CA THR A 375 1.51 -14.37 -12.78
C THR A 375 2.55 -15.15 -13.58
N ILE A 376 2.56 -15.00 -14.91
CA ILE A 376 3.56 -15.63 -15.79
C ILE A 376 4.97 -15.14 -15.43
N TRP A 377 5.15 -13.86 -15.13
CA TRP A 377 6.44 -13.32 -14.69
C TRP A 377 6.82 -13.77 -13.28
N ALA A 378 5.85 -13.93 -12.38
CA ALA A 378 6.08 -14.44 -11.03
C ALA A 378 6.51 -15.91 -11.02
N TRP A 379 6.02 -16.74 -11.95
CA TRP A 379 6.45 -18.14 -12.09
C TRP A 379 7.93 -18.27 -12.48
N ASN A 380 8.40 -17.39 -13.36
CA ASN A 380 9.80 -17.27 -13.71
C ASN A 380 10.09 -15.88 -14.30
N THR A 381 11.04 -15.16 -13.71
CA THR A 381 11.45 -13.82 -14.13
C THR A 381 11.95 -13.78 -15.58
N VAL A 382 12.51 -14.89 -16.08
CA VAL A 382 12.97 -15.04 -17.47
C VAL A 382 11.82 -14.91 -18.48
N ASN A 383 10.58 -15.22 -18.06
CA ASN A 383 9.41 -15.16 -18.94
C ASN A 383 9.15 -13.75 -19.47
N PHE A 384 9.46 -12.71 -18.70
CA PHE A 384 9.40 -11.33 -19.19
C PHE A 384 10.31 -11.16 -20.43
N PHE A 385 11.57 -11.57 -20.35
CA PHE A 385 12.54 -11.43 -21.45
C PHE A 385 12.17 -12.27 -22.67
N LEU A 386 11.70 -13.51 -22.46
CA LEU A 386 11.26 -14.39 -23.55
C LEU A 386 10.12 -13.76 -24.35
N LEU A 387 9.14 -13.19 -23.65
CA LEU A 387 7.97 -12.57 -24.26
C LEU A 387 8.30 -11.22 -24.87
N GLU A 388 9.03 -10.36 -24.16
CA GLU A 388 9.35 -9.01 -24.63
C GLU A 388 10.27 -9.02 -25.85
N TRP A 389 11.25 -9.91 -25.91
CA TRP A 389 12.13 -10.01 -27.08
C TRP A 389 11.50 -10.72 -28.28
N THR A 390 10.42 -11.50 -28.09
CA THR A 390 9.75 -12.22 -29.17
C THR A 390 8.53 -11.47 -29.71
N LEU A 391 7.64 -11.03 -28.82
CA LEU A 391 6.33 -10.46 -29.17
C LEU A 391 6.19 -8.97 -28.80
N GLN A 392 7.11 -8.43 -27.99
CA GLN A 392 7.09 -7.04 -27.52
C GLN A 392 5.75 -6.58 -26.92
N PRO A 393 5.07 -7.39 -26.07
CA PRO A 393 3.73 -7.07 -25.58
C PRO A 393 3.70 -5.77 -24.80
N ILE A 394 4.66 -5.49 -23.91
CA ILE A 394 4.62 -4.27 -23.08
C ILE A 394 4.88 -3.03 -23.93
N SER A 395 5.84 -3.12 -24.86
CA SER A 395 6.08 -2.08 -25.86
C SER A 395 4.84 -1.78 -26.71
N GLN A 396 4.11 -2.79 -27.18
CA GLN A 396 2.87 -2.60 -27.96
C GLN A 396 1.71 -2.09 -27.11
N PHE A 397 1.58 -2.56 -25.86
CA PHE A 397 0.54 -2.10 -24.94
C PHE A 397 0.71 -0.64 -24.58
N THR A 398 1.95 -0.16 -24.46
CA THR A 398 2.26 1.25 -24.21
C THR A 398 1.67 2.17 -25.28
N ASP A 399 1.62 1.72 -26.55
CA ASP A 399 1.08 2.52 -27.66
C ASP A 399 -0.45 2.69 -27.58
N ILE A 400 -1.16 1.75 -26.93
CA ILE A 400 -2.63 1.72 -26.88
C ILE A 400 -3.21 1.97 -25.49
N ILE A 401 -2.38 2.06 -24.44
CA ILE A 401 -2.83 2.11 -23.05
C ILE A 401 -3.73 3.31 -22.74
N HIS A 402 -3.53 4.42 -23.44
CA HIS A 402 -4.35 5.63 -23.29
C HIS A 402 -5.81 5.44 -23.72
N PHE A 403 -6.12 4.40 -24.52
CA PHE A 403 -7.49 4.03 -24.88
C PHE A 403 -8.17 3.10 -23.85
N LYS A 404 -7.42 2.54 -22.89
CA LYS A 404 -7.95 1.57 -21.91
C LYS A 404 -8.57 2.28 -20.69
N PRO A 405 -9.47 1.62 -19.93
CA PRO A 405 -10.05 2.19 -18.71
C PRO A 405 -9.01 2.55 -17.65
N HIS A 406 -9.27 3.57 -16.85
CA HIS A 406 -8.34 4.07 -15.84
C HIS A 406 -7.73 2.98 -14.92
N PRO A 407 -8.51 2.07 -14.27
CA PRO A 407 -7.92 1.05 -13.39
C PRO A 407 -6.92 0.13 -14.11
N VAL A 408 -7.15 -0.15 -15.39
CA VAL A 408 -6.26 -0.95 -16.24
C VAL A 408 -4.97 -0.20 -16.56
N GLN A 409 -5.04 1.12 -16.78
CA GLN A 409 -3.86 1.97 -16.98
C GLN A 409 -2.93 1.91 -15.77
N VAL A 410 -3.49 2.05 -14.56
CA VAL A 410 -2.71 1.97 -13.31
C VAL A 410 -2.08 0.59 -13.14
N GLN A 411 -2.83 -0.48 -13.37
CA GLN A 411 -2.32 -1.85 -13.27
C GLN A 411 -1.20 -2.11 -14.31
N PHE A 412 -1.32 -1.59 -15.53
CA PHE A 412 -0.26 -1.68 -16.53
C PHE A 412 1.02 -0.99 -16.07
N PHE A 413 0.93 0.23 -15.55
CA PHE A 413 2.10 0.94 -15.07
C PHE A 413 2.75 0.27 -13.85
N ARG A 414 1.97 -0.40 -12.97
CA ARG A 414 2.53 -1.26 -11.92
C ARG A 414 3.34 -2.44 -12.46
N LEU A 415 2.92 -3.04 -13.59
CA LEU A 415 3.73 -4.05 -14.27
C LEU A 415 5.03 -3.46 -14.83
N VAL A 416 5.01 -2.22 -15.34
CA VAL A 416 6.23 -1.53 -15.78
C VAL A 416 7.15 -1.22 -14.59
N GLU A 417 6.60 -0.84 -13.44
CA GLU A 417 7.37 -0.69 -12.18
C GLU A 417 8.02 -2.01 -11.75
N PHE A 418 7.27 -3.12 -11.78
CA PHE A 418 7.77 -4.45 -11.44
C PHE A 418 9.04 -4.84 -12.23
N ILE A 419 9.10 -4.49 -13.52
CA ILE A 419 10.28 -4.75 -14.36
C ILE A 419 11.53 -4.05 -13.80
N VAL A 420 11.39 -2.83 -13.28
CA VAL A 420 12.52 -2.06 -12.75
C VAL A 420 12.84 -2.46 -11.31
N LEU A 421 11.81 -2.62 -10.47
CA LEU A 421 11.97 -2.78 -9.03
C LEU A 421 12.28 -4.23 -8.64
N ASP A 422 11.61 -5.19 -9.26
CA ASP A 422 11.70 -6.61 -8.89
C ASP A 422 12.61 -7.40 -9.84
N LEU A 423 12.61 -7.09 -11.14
CA LEU A 423 13.54 -7.70 -12.10
C LEU A 423 14.88 -6.96 -12.22
N SER A 424 14.99 -5.79 -11.58
CA SER A 424 16.21 -4.97 -11.59
C SER A 424 16.68 -4.61 -13.00
N TYR A 425 15.77 -4.58 -13.97
CA TYR A 425 16.07 -4.36 -15.38
C TYR A 425 15.56 -2.99 -15.83
N VAL A 426 16.35 -2.28 -16.64
CA VAL A 426 15.99 -0.98 -17.23
C VAL A 426 15.48 -1.20 -18.65
N PRO A 427 14.15 -1.10 -18.90
CA PRO A 427 13.59 -1.34 -20.22
C PRO A 427 13.61 -0.07 -21.08
N HIS A 428 14.78 0.28 -21.63
CA HIS A 428 15.01 1.53 -22.38
C HIS A 428 13.96 1.85 -23.47
N GLU A 429 13.60 0.87 -24.31
CA GLU A 429 12.60 1.07 -25.38
C GLU A 429 11.19 1.32 -24.84
N ILE A 430 10.80 0.61 -23.77
CA ILE A 430 9.50 0.81 -23.11
C ILE A 430 9.46 2.20 -22.47
N LEU A 431 10.51 2.57 -21.72
CA LEU A 431 10.60 3.89 -21.08
C LEU A 431 10.58 5.03 -22.10
N LYS A 432 11.21 4.83 -23.27
CA LYS A 432 11.15 5.80 -24.37
C LYS A 432 9.72 5.98 -24.90
N LYS A 433 8.96 4.90 -25.07
CA LYS A 433 7.54 4.98 -25.45
C LYS A 433 6.67 5.64 -24.38
N VAL A 434 6.91 5.32 -23.10
CA VAL A 434 6.23 5.99 -21.97
C VAL A 434 6.52 7.49 -21.97
N GLN A 435 7.76 7.91 -22.28
CA GLN A 435 8.09 9.33 -22.43
C GLN A 435 7.38 9.99 -23.62
N CYS A 436 7.22 9.29 -24.75
CA CYS A 436 6.41 9.78 -25.87
C CYS A 436 4.96 9.97 -25.47
N LEU A 437 4.37 9.03 -24.71
CA LEU A 437 3.01 9.14 -24.20
C LEU A 437 2.84 10.39 -23.30
N ILE A 438 3.80 10.64 -22.41
CA ILE A 438 3.80 11.84 -21.55
C ILE A 438 3.91 13.13 -22.38
N LYS A 439 4.72 13.11 -23.44
CA LYS A 439 4.91 14.25 -24.35
C LYS A 439 3.64 14.60 -25.12
N GLU A 440 2.90 13.59 -25.59
CA GLU A 440 1.67 13.79 -26.35
C GLU A 440 0.52 14.23 -25.47
N ASN A 441 0.44 13.73 -24.23
CA ASN A 441 -0.55 14.10 -23.21
C ASN A 441 -2.00 14.11 -23.74
N ILE A 442 -2.39 13.08 -24.50
CA ILE A 442 -3.74 12.98 -25.09
C ILE A 442 -4.80 12.80 -23.99
N VAL A 443 -4.51 11.94 -23.00
CA VAL A 443 -5.38 11.67 -21.85
C VAL A 443 -4.61 12.01 -20.57
N PRO A 444 -4.94 13.12 -19.87
CA PRO A 444 -4.19 13.60 -18.70
C PRO A 444 -4.07 12.57 -17.58
N PHE A 445 -5.12 11.76 -17.37
CA PHE A 445 -5.10 10.69 -16.38
C PHE A 445 -4.00 9.66 -16.68
N CYS A 446 -3.89 9.24 -17.95
CA CYS A 446 -2.88 8.26 -18.37
C CYS A 446 -1.46 8.84 -18.20
N THR A 447 -1.28 10.12 -18.55
CA THR A 447 -0.03 10.85 -18.32
C THR A 447 0.34 10.92 -16.84
N LEU A 448 -0.64 11.14 -15.97
CA LEU A 448 -0.45 11.16 -14.52
C LEU A 448 0.04 9.80 -14.01
N ALA A 449 -0.62 8.70 -14.40
CA ALA A 449 -0.20 7.35 -14.03
C ALA A 449 1.20 7.01 -14.58
N ALA A 450 1.50 7.41 -15.82
CA ALA A 450 2.82 7.26 -16.43
C ALA A 450 3.90 8.03 -15.65
N LEU A 451 3.63 9.27 -15.24
CA LEU A 451 4.59 10.07 -14.46
C LEU A 451 4.80 9.52 -13.06
N GLN A 452 3.75 9.01 -12.40
CA GLN A 452 3.87 8.33 -11.11
C GLN A 452 4.77 7.10 -11.22
N CYS A 453 4.63 6.33 -12.29
CA CYS A 453 5.50 5.19 -12.61
C CYS A 453 6.97 5.59 -12.78
N LEU A 454 7.27 6.66 -13.52
CA LEU A 454 8.65 7.14 -13.67
C LEU A 454 9.20 7.75 -12.37
N LEU A 455 8.34 8.38 -11.57
CA LEU A 455 8.71 8.97 -10.28
C LEU A 455 9.12 7.87 -9.28
N SER A 456 8.36 6.78 -9.19
CA SER A 456 8.66 5.67 -8.28
C SER A 456 10.02 5.04 -8.60
N MET A 457 10.35 4.88 -9.88
CA MET A 457 11.68 4.41 -10.34
C MET A 457 12.80 5.37 -9.94
N THR A 458 12.59 6.68 -10.14
CA THR A 458 13.60 7.72 -9.85
C THR A 458 13.88 7.85 -8.36
N GLN A 459 12.89 7.61 -7.50
CA GLN A 459 13.08 7.63 -6.04
C GLN A 459 13.91 6.44 -5.53
N LYS A 460 13.95 5.34 -6.29
CA LYS A 460 14.61 4.09 -5.89
C LYS A 460 16.09 4.09 -6.24
N ASP A 461 16.46 4.54 -7.44
CA ASP A 461 17.86 4.57 -7.88
C ASP A 461 18.22 5.87 -8.62
N VAL A 462 19.39 6.41 -8.31
CA VAL A 462 19.93 7.65 -8.90
C VAL A 462 20.29 7.51 -10.37
N LEU A 463 20.48 6.29 -10.90
CA LEU A 463 20.74 6.03 -12.31
C LEU A 463 19.65 6.62 -13.21
N PHE A 464 18.39 6.58 -12.76
CA PHE A 464 17.27 7.12 -13.51
C PHE A 464 17.34 8.65 -13.68
N SER A 465 18.01 9.36 -12.76
CA SER A 465 18.26 10.79 -12.90
C SER A 465 19.19 11.12 -14.09
N ASP A 466 20.10 10.20 -14.42
CA ASP A 466 20.95 10.32 -15.61
C ASP A 466 20.21 9.89 -16.87
N ILE A 467 19.52 8.74 -16.85
CA ILE A 467 18.75 8.22 -17.99
C ILE A 467 17.70 9.23 -18.45
N PHE A 468 16.90 9.79 -17.52
CA PHE A 468 15.82 10.72 -17.85
C PHE A 468 16.32 12.15 -18.19
N ARG A 469 17.55 12.50 -17.80
CA ARG A 469 18.21 13.69 -18.33
C ARG A 469 18.58 13.44 -19.80
N ASP A 470 19.28 12.34 -20.06
CA ASP A 470 19.86 12.05 -21.38
C ASP A 470 18.78 11.73 -22.42
N SER A 471 17.65 11.17 -21.99
CA SER A 471 16.46 10.96 -22.85
C SER A 471 15.70 12.26 -23.17
N GLY A 472 15.97 13.36 -22.46
CA GLY A 472 15.31 14.65 -22.63
C GLY A 472 14.02 14.85 -21.83
N LEU A 473 13.63 13.90 -20.97
CA LEU A 473 12.42 14.01 -20.14
C LEU A 473 12.48 15.23 -19.21
N LEU A 474 13.62 15.50 -18.57
CA LEU A 474 13.79 16.66 -17.68
C LEU A 474 13.49 17.98 -18.42
N GLY A 475 14.00 18.14 -19.64
CA GLY A 475 13.76 19.34 -20.46
C GLY A 475 12.30 19.47 -20.93
N LEU A 476 11.65 18.34 -21.24
CA LEU A 476 10.22 18.29 -21.56
C LEU A 476 9.37 18.77 -20.37
N LEU A 477 9.61 18.22 -19.18
CA LEU A 477 8.88 18.59 -17.95
C LEU A 477 9.06 20.07 -17.62
N MET A 478 10.28 20.60 -17.71
CA MET A 478 10.53 22.03 -17.52
C MET A 478 9.74 22.91 -18.50
N THR A 479 9.66 22.49 -19.76
CA THR A 479 8.91 23.23 -20.79
C THR A 479 7.41 23.24 -20.48
N MET A 480 6.85 22.11 -20.05
CA MET A 480 5.45 22.01 -19.64
C MET A 480 5.17 22.83 -18.36
N LEU A 481 6.00 22.72 -17.32
CA LEU A 481 5.88 23.53 -16.09
C LEU A 481 5.99 25.03 -16.38
N ARG A 482 6.85 25.44 -17.32
CA ARG A 482 6.94 26.83 -17.76
C ARG A 482 5.64 27.33 -18.37
N LYS A 483 4.96 26.51 -19.19
CA LYS A 483 3.66 26.85 -19.75
C LYS A 483 2.64 27.00 -18.61
N GLN A 484 2.62 26.07 -17.66
CA GLN A 484 1.67 26.13 -16.55
C GLN A 484 1.91 27.29 -15.60
N ALA A 485 3.16 27.61 -15.26
CA ALA A 485 3.48 28.77 -14.45
C ALA A 485 2.98 30.09 -15.08
N LYS A 486 3.03 30.19 -16.42
CA LYS A 486 2.48 31.33 -17.16
C LYS A 486 0.95 31.37 -17.12
N ILE A 487 0.29 30.21 -17.08
CA ILE A 487 -1.17 30.11 -16.94
C ILE A 487 -1.57 30.53 -15.53
N LEU A 488 -0.96 29.95 -14.49
CA LEU A 488 -1.21 30.30 -13.08
C LEU A 488 -1.05 31.80 -12.80
N ARG A 489 0.01 32.41 -13.34
CA ARG A 489 0.23 33.86 -13.20
C ARG A 489 -0.84 34.72 -13.87
N LYS A 490 -1.50 34.21 -14.91
CA LYS A 490 -2.59 34.89 -15.62
C LYS A 490 -3.97 34.59 -15.00
N SER A 491 -4.15 33.40 -14.43
CA SER A 491 -5.42 32.92 -13.89
C SER A 491 -5.65 33.28 -12.43
N ALA A 492 -4.71 33.97 -11.75
CA ALA A 492 -4.83 34.50 -10.38
C ALA A 492 -6.02 35.48 -10.14
N GLY A 493 -7.01 35.53 -11.03
CA GLY A 493 -8.25 36.28 -10.92
C GLY A 493 -9.47 35.69 -11.68
N CYS A 494 -9.41 34.49 -12.26
CA CYS A 494 -10.56 33.87 -12.95
C CYS A 494 -10.69 32.38 -12.63
N GLN A 495 -11.84 31.96 -12.09
CA GLN A 495 -12.20 30.55 -11.82
C GLN A 495 -12.50 29.80 -13.12
N LEU A 496 -11.91 28.62 -13.28
CA LEU A 496 -12.18 27.63 -14.32
C LEU A 496 -12.99 26.44 -13.73
N PRO A 497 -13.60 25.57 -14.55
CA PRO A 497 -14.49 24.50 -14.07
C PRO A 497 -13.78 23.41 -13.25
N VAL A 498 -14.46 22.95 -12.18
CA VAL A 498 -13.93 22.22 -11.01
C VAL A 498 -13.27 20.86 -11.30
N LEU A 499 -13.72 20.08 -12.30
CA LEU A 499 -13.25 18.69 -12.47
C LEU A 499 -11.96 18.56 -13.30
N GLU A 500 -11.81 19.39 -14.34
CA GLU A 500 -10.57 19.46 -15.14
C GLU A 500 -9.43 20.06 -14.30
N GLU A 501 -9.77 20.99 -13.39
CA GLU A 501 -8.82 21.65 -12.50
C GLU A 501 -8.15 20.68 -11.51
N VAL A 502 -8.88 19.67 -11.00
CA VAL A 502 -8.30 18.68 -10.05
C VAL A 502 -7.25 17.79 -10.73
N THR A 503 -7.55 17.27 -11.92
CA THR A 503 -6.62 16.38 -12.64
C THR A 503 -5.39 17.15 -13.12
N GLU A 504 -5.57 18.37 -13.62
CA GLU A 504 -4.45 19.25 -13.97
C GLU A 504 -3.61 19.62 -12.75
N LYS A 505 -4.25 19.92 -11.61
CA LYS A 505 -3.57 20.22 -10.35
C LYS A 505 -2.71 19.05 -9.89
N GLU A 506 -3.26 17.83 -9.88
CA GLU A 506 -2.50 16.63 -9.54
C GLU A 506 -1.35 16.37 -10.52
N LEU A 507 -1.59 16.52 -11.82
CA LEU A 507 -0.56 16.34 -12.85
C LEU A 507 0.61 17.31 -12.63
N ASN A 508 0.33 18.60 -12.37
CA ASN A 508 1.35 19.60 -12.08
C ASN A 508 2.13 19.26 -10.80
N ALA A 509 1.45 18.76 -9.77
CA ALA A 509 2.10 18.35 -8.53
C ALA A 509 3.05 17.16 -8.76
N VAL A 510 2.64 16.15 -9.52
CA VAL A 510 3.50 15.01 -9.87
C VAL A 510 4.67 15.44 -10.76
N MET A 511 4.44 16.33 -11.72
CA MET A 511 5.51 16.90 -12.54
C MET A 511 6.56 17.63 -11.70
N LEU A 512 6.14 18.45 -10.74
CA LEU A 512 7.07 19.11 -9.80
C LEU A 512 7.80 18.09 -8.93
N LYS A 513 7.11 17.07 -8.40
CA LYS A 513 7.75 15.98 -7.64
C LYS A 513 8.78 15.23 -8.48
N MET A 514 8.51 15.00 -9.77
CA MET A 514 9.45 14.37 -10.71
C MET A 514 10.67 15.25 -10.94
N VAL A 515 10.50 16.54 -11.21
CA VAL A 515 11.64 17.47 -11.36
C VAL A 515 12.43 17.58 -10.06
N ALA A 516 11.78 17.58 -8.90
CA ALA A 516 12.44 17.53 -7.59
C ALA A 516 13.29 16.26 -7.47
N ALA A 517 12.72 15.08 -7.72
CA ALA A 517 13.43 13.80 -7.66
C ALA A 517 14.64 13.74 -8.61
N LEU A 518 14.50 14.27 -9.84
CA LEU A 518 15.59 14.32 -10.83
C LEU A 518 16.71 15.29 -10.46
N THR A 519 16.42 16.34 -9.68
CA THR A 519 17.43 17.36 -9.29
C THR A 519 18.09 17.05 -7.96
N VAL A 520 17.38 16.41 -7.04
CA VAL A 520 17.92 15.97 -5.75
C VAL A 520 19.17 15.10 -5.97
N LYS A 521 20.27 15.48 -5.32
CA LYS A 521 21.60 14.83 -5.40
C LYS A 521 22.25 14.86 -6.79
N SER A 522 21.70 15.58 -7.78
CA SER A 522 22.27 15.70 -9.13
C SER A 522 22.62 17.14 -9.48
N VAL A 523 23.88 17.52 -9.21
CA VAL A 523 24.40 18.87 -9.54
C VAL A 523 24.24 19.19 -11.03
N ARG A 524 24.44 18.20 -11.91
CA ARG A 524 24.28 18.36 -13.36
C ARG A 524 22.85 18.75 -13.73
N ASN A 525 21.85 18.07 -13.17
CA ASN A 525 20.44 18.36 -13.47
C ASN A 525 20.03 19.73 -12.91
N THR A 526 20.60 20.15 -11.77
CA THR A 526 20.42 21.51 -11.23
C THR A 526 21.02 22.58 -12.14
N VAL A 527 22.20 22.34 -12.73
CA VAL A 527 22.80 23.26 -13.73
C VAL A 527 21.89 23.37 -14.95
N VAL A 528 21.39 22.24 -15.47
CA VAL A 528 20.43 22.23 -16.58
C VAL A 528 19.17 23.05 -16.24
N LEU A 529 18.62 22.93 -15.03
CA LEU A 529 17.48 23.73 -14.59
C LEU A 529 17.75 25.23 -14.68
N LYS A 530 18.97 25.64 -14.30
CA LYS A 530 19.41 27.04 -14.37
C LYS A 530 19.65 27.50 -15.81
N ASP A 531 20.28 26.68 -16.65
CA ASP A 531 20.54 26.99 -18.06
C ASP A 531 19.24 27.16 -18.85
N TYR A 532 18.20 26.41 -18.48
CA TYR A 532 16.86 26.61 -19.04
C TYR A 532 16.19 27.89 -18.54
N GLY A 533 16.70 28.58 -17.52
CA GLY A 533 16.10 29.79 -16.95
C GLY A 533 14.79 29.51 -16.21
N MET A 534 14.67 28.36 -15.54
CA MET A 534 13.41 27.93 -14.90
C MET A 534 13.13 28.59 -13.56
N VAL A 535 14.13 29.14 -12.87
CA VAL A 535 14.02 29.69 -11.51
C VAL A 535 12.85 30.67 -11.33
N PRO A 536 12.59 31.66 -12.21
CA PRO A 536 11.45 32.56 -12.06
C PRO A 536 10.08 31.89 -12.21
N TYR A 537 10.00 30.79 -12.97
CA TYR A 537 8.76 30.05 -13.19
C TYR A 537 8.47 29.08 -12.04
N ILE A 538 9.50 28.45 -11.48
CA ILE A 538 9.36 27.54 -10.33
C ILE A 538 8.82 28.29 -9.10
N LYS A 539 9.27 29.53 -8.87
CA LYS A 539 8.78 30.36 -7.75
C LYS A 539 7.27 30.58 -7.73
N ILE A 540 6.61 30.60 -8.90
CA ILE A 540 5.16 30.84 -9.01
C ILE A 540 4.36 29.72 -8.33
N PHE A 541 4.94 28.53 -8.19
CA PHE A 541 4.29 27.40 -7.53
C PHE A 541 4.43 27.41 -6.00
N LEU A 542 5.10 28.39 -5.38
CA LEU A 542 5.23 28.49 -3.92
C LEU A 542 3.91 28.86 -3.23
N ASP A 543 3.08 29.63 -3.92
CA ASP A 543 1.86 30.23 -3.35
C ASP A 543 0.81 29.14 -3.02
N ASP A 544 0.68 28.12 -3.87
CA ASP A 544 -0.26 27.00 -3.66
C ASP A 544 0.36 25.90 -2.79
N GLU A 545 -0.35 25.53 -1.72
CA GLU A 545 0.06 24.51 -0.75
C GLU A 545 0.33 23.15 -1.39
N CYS A 546 -0.43 22.76 -2.41
CA CYS A 546 -0.29 21.46 -3.06
C CYS A 546 1.07 21.29 -3.77
N TYR A 547 1.71 22.39 -4.17
CA TYR A 547 2.96 22.40 -4.92
C TYR A 547 4.18 22.76 -4.08
N ARG A 548 3.96 23.34 -2.89
CA ARG A 548 5.00 24.03 -2.12
C ARG A 548 6.17 23.14 -1.73
N SER A 549 5.91 21.93 -1.23
CA SER A 549 6.96 21.00 -0.79
C SER A 549 7.92 20.59 -1.93
N ALA A 550 7.36 20.23 -3.09
CA ALA A 550 8.15 19.89 -4.27
C ALA A 550 8.90 21.11 -4.82
N THR A 551 8.26 22.27 -4.81
CA THR A 551 8.87 23.54 -5.25
C THR A 551 10.05 23.93 -4.36
N LEU A 552 9.91 23.86 -3.04
CA LEU A 552 10.99 24.11 -2.09
C LEU A 552 12.14 23.12 -2.27
N SER A 553 11.84 21.84 -2.46
CA SER A 553 12.85 20.81 -2.73
C SER A 553 13.69 21.14 -3.98
N ILE A 554 13.06 21.63 -5.05
CA ILE A 554 13.76 22.09 -6.27
C ILE A 554 14.62 23.32 -5.97
N LEU A 555 14.07 24.33 -5.29
CA LEU A 555 14.79 25.57 -4.98
C LEU A 555 15.98 25.30 -4.05
N GLU A 556 15.85 24.39 -3.10
CA GLU A 556 16.95 23.95 -2.22
C GLU A 556 18.13 23.40 -3.02
N GLN A 557 17.91 22.72 -4.14
CA GLN A 557 19.00 22.24 -4.98
C GLN A 557 19.83 23.39 -5.58
N LEU A 558 19.25 24.59 -5.75
CA LEU A 558 19.99 25.78 -6.21
C LEU A 558 21.10 26.17 -5.25
N SER A 559 20.92 25.91 -3.94
CA SER A 559 21.92 26.22 -2.92
C SER A 559 23.24 25.47 -3.13
N VAL A 560 23.21 24.33 -3.83
CA VAL A 560 24.41 23.56 -4.19
C VAL A 560 25.30 24.31 -5.18
N ILE A 561 24.70 25.14 -6.04
CA ILE A 561 25.40 25.93 -7.06
C ILE A 561 25.65 27.36 -6.56
N ASN A 562 24.60 28.01 -6.06
CA ASN A 562 24.63 29.39 -5.60
C ASN A 562 23.71 29.61 -4.40
N TYR A 563 24.31 29.72 -3.21
CA TYR A 563 23.59 30.03 -1.98
C TYR A 563 22.90 31.40 -2.01
N GLU A 564 23.48 32.44 -2.63
CA GLU A 564 22.90 33.79 -2.66
C GLU A 564 21.59 33.83 -3.46
N GLU A 565 21.55 33.10 -4.58
CA GLU A 565 20.34 33.00 -5.41
C GLU A 565 19.21 32.33 -4.62
N TYR A 566 19.47 31.23 -3.92
CA TYR A 566 18.49 30.61 -3.03
C TYR A 566 18.05 31.54 -1.88
N MET A 567 19.02 32.14 -1.16
CA MET A 567 18.74 33.00 -0.01
C MET A 567 17.91 34.22 -0.41
N SER A 568 18.22 34.86 -1.52
CA SER A 568 17.45 36.00 -2.04
C SER A 568 15.99 35.63 -2.35
N ILE A 569 15.72 34.38 -2.73
CA ILE A 569 14.37 33.90 -3.05
C ILE A 569 13.57 33.67 -1.79
N ILE A 570 14.13 32.91 -0.85
CA ILE A 570 13.42 32.51 0.37
C ILE A 570 13.23 33.70 1.30
N ILE A 571 14.27 34.51 1.53
CA ILE A 571 14.16 35.73 2.34
C ILE A 571 13.23 36.74 1.66
N GLY A 572 13.33 36.90 0.33
CA GLY A 572 12.42 37.75 -0.43
C GLY A 572 10.96 37.33 -0.27
N ALA A 573 10.66 36.03 -0.39
CA ALA A 573 9.32 35.47 -0.21
C ALA A 573 8.81 35.64 1.23
N LEU A 574 9.65 35.41 2.24
CA LEU A 574 9.30 35.65 3.64
C LEU A 574 8.92 37.11 3.88
N CYS A 575 9.72 38.06 3.38
CA CYS A 575 9.47 39.49 3.54
C CYS A 575 8.30 40.02 2.68
N SER A 576 7.94 39.36 1.57
CA SER A 576 6.81 39.75 0.73
C SER A 576 5.48 39.12 1.12
N SER A 577 5.51 38.04 1.91
CA SER A 577 4.32 37.30 2.33
C SER A 577 3.44 38.13 3.29
N THR A 578 2.13 37.95 3.18
CA THR A 578 1.16 38.64 4.03
C THR A 578 1.10 38.04 5.44
N GLN A 579 0.50 38.74 6.40
CA GLN A 579 0.34 38.24 7.77
C GLN A 579 -0.50 36.95 7.85
N GLY A 580 -1.43 36.74 6.91
CA GLY A 580 -2.30 35.55 6.90
C GLY A 580 -1.66 34.26 6.36
N GLU A 581 -0.51 34.35 5.67
CA GLU A 581 0.15 33.21 5.02
C GLU A 581 1.09 32.46 5.97
N LEU A 582 0.56 32.04 7.12
CA LEU A 582 1.33 31.42 8.19
C LEU A 582 2.04 30.13 7.76
N HIS A 583 1.32 29.23 7.07
CA HIS A 583 1.88 27.96 6.61
C HIS A 583 3.01 28.16 5.59
N LEU A 584 2.88 29.14 4.68
CA LEU A 584 3.94 29.51 3.75
C LEU A 584 5.19 29.96 4.50
N LYS A 585 5.05 30.85 5.49
CA LYS A 585 6.18 31.33 6.31
C LYS A 585 6.88 30.18 7.04
N ILE A 586 6.12 29.28 7.66
CA ILE A 586 6.67 28.12 8.37
C ILE A 586 7.42 27.20 7.40
N ASP A 587 6.85 26.88 6.24
CA ASP A 587 7.49 26.00 5.24
C ASP A 587 8.78 26.62 4.67
N LEU A 588 8.78 27.94 4.42
CA LEU A 588 9.96 28.69 4.00
C LEU A 588 11.05 28.68 5.08
N LEU A 589 10.70 28.87 6.35
CA LEU A 589 11.66 28.80 7.47
C LEU A 589 12.25 27.40 7.66
N LYS A 590 11.44 26.35 7.51
CA LYS A 590 11.91 24.95 7.53
C LYS A 590 12.88 24.66 6.37
N SER A 591 12.61 25.20 5.18
CA SER A 591 13.54 25.12 4.04
C SER A 591 14.84 25.87 4.35
N LEU A 592 14.75 27.10 4.86
CA LEU A 592 15.89 27.94 5.21
C LEU A 592 16.81 27.24 6.23
N LEU A 593 16.23 26.64 7.28
CA LEU A 593 16.98 25.92 8.31
C LEU A 593 17.81 24.77 7.74
N ARG A 594 17.25 23.98 6.82
CA ARG A 594 17.98 22.88 6.15
C ARG A 594 19.20 23.38 5.37
N ILE A 595 19.14 24.57 4.79
CA ILE A 595 20.27 25.16 4.06
C ILE A 595 21.29 25.85 5.00
N LEU A 596 20.81 26.40 6.12
CA LEU A 596 21.67 27.01 7.15
C LEU A 596 22.55 25.99 7.90
N GLU A 597 22.27 24.69 7.83
CA GLU A 597 23.19 23.65 8.34
C GLU A 597 24.57 23.69 7.67
N SER A 598 24.65 24.16 6.42
CA SER A 598 25.92 24.32 5.72
C SER A 598 26.58 25.66 6.08
N PRO A 599 27.80 25.70 6.65
CA PRO A 599 28.45 26.96 7.02
C PRO A 599 28.76 27.86 5.81
N LYS A 600 28.78 27.31 4.60
CA LYS A 600 28.96 28.10 3.36
C LYS A 600 27.78 29.03 3.08
N SER A 601 26.58 28.66 3.54
CA SER A 601 25.36 29.41 3.30
C SER A 601 25.26 30.67 4.18
N HIS A 602 25.98 30.71 5.31
CA HIS A 602 25.95 31.80 6.29
C HIS A 602 26.36 33.15 5.72
N SER A 603 27.36 33.16 4.83
CA SER A 603 27.81 34.37 4.15
C SER A 603 26.73 34.95 3.23
N ALA A 604 26.08 34.07 2.45
CA ALA A 604 24.96 34.41 1.57
C ALA A 604 23.73 34.87 2.35
N PHE A 605 23.43 34.23 3.47
CA PHE A 605 22.35 34.64 4.37
C PHE A 605 22.56 36.08 4.87
N ARG A 606 23.80 36.43 5.26
CA ARG A 606 24.15 37.78 5.69
C ARG A 606 24.07 38.80 4.55
N THR A 607 24.56 38.48 3.35
CA THR A 607 24.51 39.40 2.19
C THR A 607 23.09 39.64 1.70
N CYS A 608 22.22 38.64 1.74
CA CYS A 608 20.80 38.75 1.41
C CYS A 608 19.94 39.37 2.53
N SER A 609 20.54 40.03 3.53
CA SER A 609 19.84 40.67 4.65
C SER A 609 18.97 39.72 5.49
N GLY A 610 19.35 38.45 5.57
CA GLY A 610 18.57 37.42 6.25
C GLY A 610 18.24 37.74 7.71
N PHE A 611 19.19 38.29 8.49
CA PHE A 611 18.92 38.70 9.88
C PHE A 611 17.83 39.77 9.99
N ASN A 612 17.87 40.79 9.13
CA ASN A 612 16.88 41.86 9.14
C ASN A 612 15.52 41.34 8.68
N GLY A 613 15.49 40.44 7.69
CA GLY A 613 14.26 39.81 7.21
C GLY A 613 13.61 38.90 8.24
N LEU A 614 14.38 38.13 9.01
CA LEU A 614 13.84 37.31 10.10
C LEU A 614 13.36 38.18 11.28
N LEU A 615 14.10 39.23 11.64
CA LEU A 615 13.65 40.14 12.70
C LEU A 615 12.38 40.91 12.31
N SER A 616 12.23 41.34 11.05
CA SER A 616 10.99 41.97 10.61
C SER A 616 9.78 41.04 10.73
N LEU A 617 9.95 39.73 10.57
CA LEU A 617 8.86 38.78 10.83
C LEU A 617 8.40 38.81 12.29
N ILE A 618 9.33 38.98 13.24
CA ILE A 618 8.98 39.12 14.67
C ILE A 618 8.32 40.48 14.91
N SER A 619 8.83 41.56 14.32
CA SER A 619 8.21 42.88 14.39
C SER A 619 6.76 42.87 13.86
N ASP A 620 6.49 42.14 12.77
CA ASP A 620 5.14 41.99 12.18
C ASP A 620 4.16 41.20 13.08
N MET A 621 4.67 40.52 14.12
CA MET A 621 3.89 39.73 15.08
C MET A 621 3.56 40.52 16.36
N GLU A 622 3.59 41.85 16.31
CA GLU A 622 3.18 42.71 17.43
C GLU A 622 1.77 42.33 17.94
N GLY A 623 1.66 42.10 19.25
CA GLY A 623 0.42 41.69 19.92
C GLY A 623 -0.07 40.27 19.63
N ALA A 624 0.70 39.43 18.92
CA ALA A 624 0.26 38.07 18.56
C ALA A 624 0.11 37.12 19.77
N LEU A 625 0.87 37.33 20.85
CA LEU A 625 0.81 36.57 22.10
C LEU A 625 0.07 37.30 23.23
N GLN A 626 -0.66 38.38 22.90
CA GLN A 626 -1.55 39.06 23.83
C GLN A 626 -2.76 38.18 24.17
N ASP A 627 -3.39 38.41 25.33
CA ASP A 627 -4.59 37.70 25.76
C ASP A 627 -5.77 38.68 25.89
N PRO A 628 -6.72 38.71 24.93
CA PRO A 628 -6.75 37.97 23.66
C PRO A 628 -5.77 38.52 22.61
N PRO A 629 -5.37 37.74 21.58
CA PRO A 629 -4.46 38.18 20.53
C PRO A 629 -4.98 39.41 19.77
N ALA A 630 -4.09 40.30 19.35
CA ALA A 630 -4.47 41.52 18.64
C ALA A 630 -4.62 41.32 17.13
N GLY A 631 -5.53 42.08 16.51
CA GLY A 631 -5.59 42.22 15.05
C GLY A 631 -5.90 40.91 14.29
N LEU A 632 -5.13 40.63 13.23
CA LEU A 632 -5.31 39.45 12.37
C LEU A 632 -4.95 38.12 13.05
N TRP A 633 -4.32 38.16 14.23
CA TRP A 633 -3.92 36.97 15.00
C TRP A 633 -5.08 36.32 15.76
N ILE A 634 -6.23 37.00 15.87
CA ILE A 634 -7.43 36.47 16.56
C ILE A 634 -7.91 35.14 15.93
N ALA A 635 -7.81 35.02 14.60
CA ALA A 635 -8.26 33.84 13.86
C ALA A 635 -7.23 32.69 13.86
N VAL A 636 -6.03 32.91 14.41
CA VAL A 636 -4.90 31.97 14.35
C VAL A 636 -4.72 31.30 15.71
N GLY A 637 -4.60 29.97 15.71
CA GLY A 637 -4.34 29.21 16.94
C GLY A 637 -2.98 29.56 17.56
N GLN A 638 -2.94 29.67 18.90
CA GLN A 638 -1.75 30.08 19.66
C GLN A 638 -0.51 29.21 19.39
N ASN A 639 -0.71 27.90 19.15
CA ASN A 639 0.39 26.98 18.84
C ASN A 639 1.10 27.35 17.53
N SER A 640 0.35 27.74 16.50
CA SER A 640 0.90 28.11 15.20
C SER A 640 1.66 29.44 15.24
N ILE A 641 1.23 30.37 16.11
CA ILE A 641 1.95 31.63 16.39
C ILE A 641 3.31 31.32 17.03
N LEU A 642 3.33 30.47 18.06
CA LEU A 642 4.56 30.05 18.72
C LEU A 642 5.49 29.27 17.78
N GLU A 643 4.93 28.41 16.93
CA GLU A 643 5.68 27.69 15.91
C GLU A 643 6.42 28.65 14.97
N LEU A 644 5.75 29.70 14.48
CA LEU A 644 6.38 30.73 13.64
C LEU A 644 7.49 31.49 14.39
N ILE A 645 7.25 31.90 15.64
CA ILE A 645 8.27 32.60 16.45
C ILE A 645 9.49 31.72 16.64
N PHE A 646 9.31 30.46 17.03
CA PHE A 646 10.44 29.57 17.32
C PHE A 646 11.21 29.19 16.06
N TYR A 647 10.55 28.93 14.91
CA TYR A 647 11.29 28.71 13.66
C TYR A 647 12.06 29.95 13.20
N THR A 648 11.52 31.15 13.43
CA THR A 648 12.21 32.41 13.11
C THR A 648 13.46 32.58 13.97
N LEU A 649 13.33 32.39 15.29
CA LEU A 649 14.47 32.45 16.21
C LEU A 649 15.49 31.32 15.97
N GLN A 650 15.02 30.13 15.57
CA GLN A 650 15.89 29.02 15.18
C GLN A 650 16.68 29.36 13.93
N GLY A 651 16.07 30.03 12.94
CA GLY A 651 16.78 30.52 11.75
C GLY A 651 17.91 31.50 12.09
N ILE A 652 17.62 32.46 12.98
CA ILE A 652 18.64 33.41 13.48
C ILE A 652 19.75 32.66 14.21
N THR A 653 19.40 31.71 15.08
CA THR A 653 20.37 30.93 15.85
C THR A 653 21.24 30.06 14.94
N ALA A 654 20.64 29.37 13.97
CA ALA A 654 21.37 28.52 13.03
C ALA A 654 22.43 29.31 12.27
N ALA A 655 22.08 30.51 11.78
CA ALA A 655 23.03 31.39 11.10
C ALA A 655 24.15 31.92 12.01
N LEU A 656 23.92 32.02 13.32
CA LEU A 656 24.94 32.42 14.30
C LEU A 656 25.82 31.25 14.75
N HIS A 657 25.29 30.02 14.71
CA HIS A 657 25.92 28.85 15.29
C HIS A 657 27.31 28.58 14.69
N LEU A 658 28.33 28.57 15.55
CA LEU A 658 29.73 28.34 15.19
C LEU A 658 30.28 29.28 14.08
N ASP A 659 29.64 30.44 13.85
CA ASP A 659 30.08 31.46 12.89
C ASP A 659 30.46 32.77 13.60
N PRO A 660 31.77 33.05 13.78
CA PRO A 660 32.23 34.25 14.46
C PRO A 660 31.98 35.54 13.65
N VAL A 661 31.90 35.45 12.31
CA VAL A 661 31.67 36.61 11.44
C VAL A 661 30.22 37.06 11.58
N ASN A 662 29.29 36.12 11.54
CA ASN A 662 27.88 36.41 11.80
C ASN A 662 27.66 36.88 13.23
N SER A 663 28.31 36.27 14.22
CA SER A 663 28.21 36.70 15.62
C SER A 663 28.67 38.15 15.83
N ASN A 664 29.83 38.52 15.26
CA ASN A 664 30.34 39.89 15.31
C ASN A 664 29.44 40.86 14.53
N PHE A 665 28.99 40.48 13.33
CA PHE A 665 28.05 41.28 12.55
C PHE A 665 26.74 41.53 13.31
N PHE A 666 26.18 40.50 13.94
CA PHE A 666 24.93 40.60 14.69
C PHE A 666 25.07 41.51 15.91
N GLN A 667 26.18 41.39 16.64
CA GLN A 667 26.49 42.26 17.77
C GLN A 667 26.76 43.71 17.36
N ARG A 668 27.61 43.94 16.36
CA ARG A 668 28.06 45.29 15.97
C ARG A 668 26.94 46.13 15.36
N ASN A 669 25.95 45.50 14.74
CA ASN A 669 24.77 46.17 14.18
C ASN A 669 23.60 46.29 15.17
N GLY A 670 23.79 45.95 16.44
CA GLY A 670 22.75 46.10 17.47
C GLY A 670 21.53 45.20 17.27
N LEU A 671 21.71 44.02 16.65
CA LEU A 671 20.57 43.15 16.32
C LEU A 671 20.05 42.35 17.53
N PHE A 672 20.85 42.21 18.59
CA PHE A 672 20.37 41.68 19.88
C PHE A 672 19.45 42.67 20.58
N GLU A 673 19.76 43.97 20.54
CA GLU A 673 18.90 45.05 21.02
C GLU A 673 17.56 45.01 20.30
N LYS A 674 17.61 45.00 18.97
CA LYS A 674 16.42 44.91 18.13
C LYS A 674 15.59 43.66 18.42
N MET A 675 16.23 42.49 18.55
CA MET A 675 15.53 41.25 18.94
C MET A 675 14.80 41.39 20.29
N ALA A 676 15.39 42.06 21.28
CA ALA A 676 14.75 42.27 22.58
C ALA A 676 13.57 43.26 22.50
N GLU A 677 13.65 44.25 21.62
CA GLU A 677 12.55 45.16 21.32
C GLU A 677 11.39 44.40 20.67
N ASP A 678 11.67 43.70 19.56
CA ASP A 678 10.68 42.94 18.78
C ASP A 678 10.00 41.86 19.63
N LEU A 679 10.76 41.06 20.40
CA LEU A 679 10.20 40.06 21.33
C LEU A 679 9.32 40.70 22.41
N GLY A 680 9.68 41.91 22.86
CA GLY A 680 8.90 42.66 23.83
C GLY A 680 7.55 43.15 23.30
N LEU A 681 7.41 43.32 21.98
CA LEU A 681 6.18 43.77 21.31
C LEU A 681 5.19 42.63 21.04
N LEU A 682 5.57 41.36 21.25
CA LEU A 682 4.69 40.20 21.02
C LEU A 682 3.44 40.20 21.92
N GLY A 683 3.39 40.99 23.00
CA GLY A 683 2.23 41.12 23.88
C GLY A 683 2.16 40.15 25.06
N CYS A 684 3.13 39.23 25.18
CA CYS A 684 3.30 38.41 26.39
C CYS A 684 4.17 39.10 27.46
N PHE A 685 5.05 40.01 27.05
CA PHE A 685 5.84 40.90 27.91
C PHE A 685 5.12 42.25 28.07
N TRP A 686 5.13 42.83 29.27
CA TRP A 686 4.43 44.09 29.56
C TRP A 686 5.34 45.32 29.40
N THR A 687 4.77 46.42 28.92
CA THR A 687 5.45 47.71 28.88
C THR A 687 5.58 48.28 30.29
N HIS A 688 6.73 48.90 30.59
CA HIS A 688 7.18 49.35 31.92
C HIS A 688 6.04 49.66 32.92
N GLY A 689 5.84 48.76 33.88
CA GLY A 689 5.04 49.05 35.06
C GLY A 689 5.91 49.73 36.10
N GLU A 690 5.50 50.91 36.57
CA GLU A 690 6.07 51.52 37.76
C GLU A 690 5.96 50.52 38.91
N TRP A 691 7.09 50.11 39.49
CA TRP A 691 7.09 49.15 40.60
C TRP A 691 6.30 49.73 41.77
N GLN A 692 5.28 48.99 42.25
CA GLN A 692 4.52 49.35 43.45
C GLN A 692 4.60 48.23 44.50
N THR A 693 5.02 48.65 45.71
CA THR A 693 5.18 47.95 47.00
C THR A 693 5.76 46.52 47.04
N PRO A 694 6.69 46.24 47.98
CA PRO A 694 7.29 44.91 48.12
C PRO A 694 6.26 43.90 48.61
N VAL A 695 6.11 42.77 47.92
CA VAL A 695 5.30 41.64 48.36
C VAL A 695 6.24 40.60 48.96
N SER A 696 5.93 40.09 50.15
CA SER A 696 6.72 39.02 50.79
C SER A 696 6.60 37.73 49.99
N LEU A 697 7.71 37.20 49.46
CA LEU A 697 7.77 35.93 48.75
C LEU A 697 7.96 34.79 49.76
N GLU A 698 6.95 33.92 49.91
CA GLU A 698 6.99 32.79 50.87
C GLU A 698 7.82 31.60 50.37
N LYS A 699 7.91 31.42 49.04
CA LYS A 699 8.75 30.41 48.36
C LYS A 699 9.25 30.97 47.04
N THR A 700 10.51 30.71 46.71
CA THR A 700 11.13 31.15 45.45
C THR A 700 11.52 29.94 44.62
N ARG A 701 10.81 29.71 43.50
CA ARG A 701 11.22 28.70 42.52
C ARG A 701 12.46 29.13 41.77
N THR A 702 13.31 28.16 41.44
CA THR A 702 14.42 28.34 40.51
C THR A 702 13.90 28.43 39.06
N PHE A 703 14.73 28.95 38.14
CA PHE A 703 14.33 29.01 36.73
C PHE A 703 14.04 27.62 36.16
N ALA A 704 14.78 26.58 36.58
CA ALA A 704 14.52 25.20 36.19
C ALA A 704 13.15 24.69 36.67
N GLU A 705 12.77 25.00 37.91
CA GLU A 705 11.46 24.63 38.46
C GLU A 705 10.31 25.35 37.74
N PHE A 706 10.51 26.61 37.31
CA PHE A 706 9.54 27.32 36.46
C PHE A 706 9.40 26.67 35.07
N LEU A 707 10.51 26.21 34.48
CA LEU A 707 10.49 25.48 33.21
C LEU A 707 9.72 24.17 33.36
N ASP A 708 10.01 23.38 34.40
CA ASP A 708 9.33 22.11 34.66
C ASP A 708 7.84 22.32 34.94
N ALA A 709 7.47 23.35 35.70
CA ALA A 709 6.08 23.71 35.96
C ALA A 709 5.35 24.24 34.73
N ALA A 710 6.02 24.93 33.80
CA ALA A 710 5.42 25.35 32.53
C ALA A 710 5.21 24.18 31.55
N LEU A 711 5.99 23.11 31.69
CA LEU A 711 5.88 21.87 30.90
C LEU A 711 4.86 20.88 31.47
N CYS A 712 4.60 20.91 32.78
CA CYS A 712 3.64 20.02 33.44
C CYS A 712 2.26 20.67 33.57
N SER A 713 1.20 19.98 33.17
CA SER A 713 -0.19 20.48 33.25
C SER A 713 -0.74 20.58 34.69
N SER A 714 0.06 20.25 35.70
CA SER A 714 -0.35 20.18 37.10
C SER A 714 -0.47 21.54 37.81
N GLU A 715 0.15 22.60 37.30
CA GLU A 715 0.02 23.97 37.84
C GLU A 715 -0.57 24.92 36.78
N PRO A 716 -1.68 25.64 37.06
CA PRO A 716 -2.31 26.53 36.08
C PRO A 716 -1.57 27.88 36.03
N PHE A 717 -0.45 27.94 35.31
CA PHE A 717 0.15 29.24 34.98
C PHE A 717 -0.72 30.04 34.00
N PRO A 718 -0.86 31.38 34.20
CA PRO A 718 -1.44 32.26 33.21
C PRO A 718 -0.73 32.14 31.85
N MET A 719 -1.48 32.30 30.76
CA MET A 719 -0.96 32.06 29.42
C MET A 719 0.21 32.99 29.03
N TRP A 720 0.14 34.27 29.42
CA TRP A 720 1.23 35.23 29.21
C TRP A 720 2.54 34.77 29.84
N LEU A 721 2.47 34.15 31.04
CA LEU A 721 3.63 33.68 31.78
C LEU A 721 4.21 32.42 31.13
N LYS A 722 3.36 31.49 30.67
CA LYS A 722 3.80 30.31 29.90
C LYS A 722 4.57 30.72 28.64
N ASN A 723 4.02 31.67 27.88
CA ASN A 723 4.66 32.21 26.67
C ASN A 723 6.02 32.87 26.98
N CYS A 724 6.10 33.69 28.03
CA CYS A 724 7.35 34.29 28.49
C CYS A 724 8.39 33.23 28.87
N ILE A 725 8.00 32.21 29.63
CA ILE A 725 8.88 31.12 30.06
C ILE A 725 9.41 30.35 28.84
N TRP A 726 8.58 30.09 27.82
CA TRP A 726 9.04 29.40 26.61
C TRP A 726 10.02 30.22 25.78
N ILE A 727 9.82 31.53 25.64
CA ILE A 727 10.77 32.43 24.96
C ILE A 727 12.09 32.50 25.74
N LEU A 728 12.03 32.65 27.06
CA LEU A 728 13.22 32.67 27.92
C LEU A 728 13.98 31.34 27.89
N ASN A 729 13.27 30.21 27.84
CA ASN A 729 13.87 28.89 27.65
C ASN A 729 14.61 28.79 26.30
N PHE A 730 13.99 29.30 25.23
CA PHE A 730 14.63 29.33 23.91
C PHE A 730 15.92 30.16 23.95
N LEU A 731 15.88 31.35 24.56
CA LEU A 731 17.06 32.19 24.75
C LEU A 731 18.13 31.48 25.58
N ASP A 732 17.77 30.79 26.66
CA ASP A 732 18.72 29.98 27.45
C ASP A 732 19.40 28.88 26.62
N ARG A 733 18.65 28.20 25.74
CA ARG A 733 19.22 27.21 24.82
C ARG A 733 20.11 27.85 23.75
N MET A 734 19.76 29.06 23.28
CA MET A 734 20.59 29.85 22.37
C MET A 734 21.93 30.22 23.04
N ILE A 735 21.90 30.63 24.30
CA ILE A 735 23.11 30.93 25.10
C ILE A 735 24.03 29.72 25.16
N LYS A 736 23.47 28.52 25.39
CA LYS A 736 24.21 27.25 25.51
C LYS A 736 24.60 26.63 24.16
N GLY A 737 24.07 27.13 23.05
CA GLY A 737 24.28 26.58 21.71
C GLY A 737 23.70 25.19 21.49
N THR A 738 22.73 24.76 22.30
CA THR A 738 22.15 23.39 22.27
C THR A 738 21.01 23.23 21.26
N LEU A 739 20.67 24.27 20.50
CA LEU A 739 19.53 24.31 19.58
C LEU A 739 19.73 23.49 18.28
N HIS A 740 20.95 23.03 17.99
CA HIS A 740 21.25 22.21 16.81
C HIS A 740 20.79 20.74 16.96
N LEU A 741 20.38 20.28 18.15
CA LEU A 741 20.08 18.86 18.42
C LEU A 741 18.59 18.53 18.59
N ASP A 742 17.70 19.51 18.77
CA ASP A 742 16.29 19.26 19.07
C ASP A 742 15.36 19.97 18.06
N SER A 743 14.61 19.19 17.29
CA SER A 743 13.40 19.69 16.62
C SER A 743 12.38 20.05 17.70
N TYR A 744 12.15 21.34 17.93
CA TYR A 744 11.19 21.86 18.94
C TYR A 744 9.76 21.30 18.73
N PHE A 745 9.46 20.87 17.50
CA PHE A 745 8.20 20.24 17.10
C PHE A 745 8.50 18.90 16.40
N LYS A 746 7.71 17.86 16.66
CA LYS A 746 7.79 16.58 15.94
C LYS A 746 7.01 16.73 14.63
N GLU A 747 7.62 16.47 13.48
CA GLU A 747 6.87 16.27 12.24
C GLU A 747 6.05 14.99 12.36
N THR A 748 4.74 15.10 12.48
CA THR A 748 3.84 13.99 12.18
C THR A 748 3.85 13.85 10.66
N LYS A 749 4.66 12.92 10.13
CA LYS A 749 4.59 12.57 8.71
C LYS A 749 3.18 12.08 8.41
N SER A 750 2.45 12.81 7.57
CA SER A 750 1.23 12.32 6.95
C SER A 750 1.65 11.28 5.91
N GLU A 751 1.70 10.01 6.31
CA GLU A 751 1.73 8.89 5.37
C GLU A 751 0.31 8.64 4.91
N MET A 752 0.07 8.97 3.64
CA MET A 752 -1.18 8.68 2.95
C MET A 752 -1.21 7.18 2.64
N GLY A 753 -2.05 6.44 3.38
CA GLY A 753 -2.69 5.20 2.94
C GLY A 753 -2.00 3.89 3.29
N GLU A 754 -2.55 3.17 4.26
CA GLU A 754 -2.92 1.75 4.10
C GLU A 754 -4.18 1.48 4.95
N ALA A 755 -5.21 0.98 4.29
CA ALA A 755 -6.48 0.64 4.90
C ALA A 755 -6.39 -0.75 5.53
N SER A 756 -6.79 -0.87 6.81
CA SER A 756 -7.27 -2.12 7.38
C SER A 756 -8.41 -1.83 8.34
N THR A 757 -9.59 -2.30 7.95
CA THR A 757 -10.83 -2.38 8.71
C THR A 757 -10.65 -3.24 9.95
N ASP A 758 -11.10 -2.77 11.12
CA ASP A 758 -12.07 -3.52 11.94
C ASP A 758 -12.62 -2.66 13.08
N ASP A 759 -13.93 -2.85 13.30
CA ASP A 759 -14.81 -2.14 14.22
C ASP A 759 -14.43 -2.31 15.70
N GLN A 760 -14.62 -1.27 16.52
CA GLN A 760 -15.43 -1.30 17.76
C GLN A 760 -15.82 0.11 18.22
N GLU A 761 -17.12 0.30 18.47
CA GLU A 761 -17.74 1.46 19.09
C GLU A 761 -17.26 1.70 20.53
N GLY A 762 -17.05 2.97 20.88
CA GLY A 762 -16.83 3.41 22.27
C GLY A 762 -16.68 4.93 22.34
N SER A 763 -17.69 5.58 22.91
CA SER A 763 -17.79 7.03 23.14
C SER A 763 -16.62 7.63 23.92
N GLN A 764 -16.09 8.79 23.47
CA GLN A 764 -15.59 9.86 24.35
C GLN A 764 -15.22 11.16 23.59
N THR A 765 -15.82 12.26 24.08
CA THR A 765 -15.37 13.66 24.13
C THR A 765 -14.17 14.11 23.29
N GLN A 766 -14.39 15.20 22.53
CA GLN A 766 -13.37 16.06 21.94
C GLN A 766 -12.33 16.48 23.00
N GLU A 767 -11.17 15.83 23.01
CA GLU A 767 -9.93 16.39 23.58
C GLU A 767 -9.21 17.16 22.47
N GLU A 768 -8.99 18.45 22.70
CA GLU A 768 -8.18 19.32 21.87
C GLU A 768 -6.74 18.80 21.81
N ASN A 769 -6.29 18.42 20.62
CA ASN A 769 -4.96 17.88 20.35
C ASN A 769 -3.84 18.88 20.73
N LEU A 770 -3.26 18.72 21.92
CA LEU A 770 -2.00 19.35 22.32
C LEU A 770 -0.83 18.74 21.55
N VAL A 771 -0.14 19.55 20.75
CA VAL A 771 1.17 19.21 20.19
C VAL A 771 2.14 18.99 21.36
N ALA A 772 2.55 17.73 21.56
CA ALA A 772 3.40 17.34 22.69
C ALA A 772 4.80 17.94 22.55
N PHE A 773 5.08 19.00 23.32
CA PHE A 773 6.45 19.45 23.61
C PHE A 773 7.21 18.30 24.29
N LYS A 774 8.39 17.94 23.77
CA LYS A 774 9.19 16.84 24.34
C LYS A 774 9.57 17.14 25.80
N ARG A 775 9.42 16.13 26.66
CA ARG A 775 10.27 15.95 27.86
C ARG A 775 11.71 15.70 27.42
N PRO A 776 12.72 16.20 28.13
CA PRO A 776 14.11 15.81 27.88
C PRO A 776 14.27 14.30 28.14
N ASP A 777 14.51 13.53 27.08
CA ASP A 777 14.87 12.12 27.19
C ASP A 777 16.30 12.02 27.73
N ASN A 778 16.43 11.71 29.01
CA ASN A 778 17.67 11.26 29.62
C ASN A 778 17.92 9.79 29.18
N LYS A 779 18.21 9.59 27.89
CA LYS A 779 18.66 8.30 27.34
C LYS A 779 19.83 8.52 26.39
N LEU A 780 20.98 8.87 26.97
CA LEU A 780 22.28 8.58 26.38
C LEU A 780 22.80 7.26 26.96
N SER A 781 23.22 6.41 26.02
CA SER A 781 23.78 5.07 26.17
C SER A 781 24.63 4.87 27.43
N VAL A 782 24.28 3.82 28.17
CA VAL A 782 25.05 3.17 29.22
C VAL A 782 26.31 2.57 28.60
N SER A 783 27.43 3.30 28.59
CA SER A 783 28.77 2.68 28.50
C SER A 783 29.92 3.60 28.92
N ALA A 784 29.88 4.15 30.14
CA ALA A 784 31.09 4.50 30.91
C ALA A 784 30.75 4.97 32.34
N TYR A 785 30.04 4.16 33.12
CA TYR A 785 29.93 4.38 34.56
C TYR A 785 29.89 3.04 35.29
N ARG A 786 31.03 2.67 35.89
CA ARG A 786 31.14 1.95 37.16
C ARG A 786 32.05 2.83 38.01
N LEU A 787 31.83 3.14 39.29
CA LEU A 787 31.00 2.55 40.33
C LEU A 787 30.30 3.65 41.16
N SER A 788 29.15 3.30 41.73
CA SER A 788 28.53 3.98 42.88
C SER A 788 29.37 3.79 44.14
N GLY A 789 29.59 4.88 44.89
CA GLY A 789 30.23 4.88 46.20
C GLY A 789 30.29 6.27 46.84
N ASN A 790 29.43 6.48 47.85
CA ASN A 790 29.35 7.52 48.88
C ASN A 790 29.07 9.01 48.53
N PRO A 791 28.23 9.70 49.35
CA PRO A 791 27.81 11.08 49.15
C PRO A 791 28.72 12.04 49.93
N GLU A 792 29.96 12.24 49.46
CA GLU A 792 30.83 13.34 49.88
C GLU A 792 32.00 13.31 48.89
N GLU A 793 32.32 14.47 48.29
CA GLU A 793 33.30 14.66 47.19
C GLU A 793 32.77 14.51 45.74
N LYS A 794 32.27 15.62 45.16
CA LYS A 794 32.45 16.01 43.74
C LYS A 794 31.89 17.41 43.47
N TRP A 795 32.71 18.43 43.76
CA TRP A 795 32.52 19.78 43.24
C TRP A 795 33.26 19.91 41.91
N GLU A 796 32.67 19.40 40.83
CA GLU A 796 33.04 19.79 39.46
C GLU A 796 31.75 19.72 38.61
N MET A 797 30.91 20.73 38.76
CA MET A 797 29.80 21.01 37.85
C MET A 797 30.42 21.42 36.52
N GLY A 798 30.40 20.52 35.52
CA GLY A 798 31.01 20.75 34.20
C GLY A 798 30.65 22.12 33.63
N GLU A 799 31.67 22.88 33.22
CA GLU A 799 31.52 24.25 32.72
C GLU A 799 30.53 24.30 31.55
N CYS A 800 29.43 25.04 31.72
CA CYS A 800 28.49 25.30 30.63
C CYS A 800 29.12 26.29 29.64
N ALA A 801 29.46 25.83 28.43
CA ALA A 801 30.04 26.68 27.40
C ALA A 801 29.00 27.68 26.89
N ILE A 802 29.31 28.98 27.02
CA ILE A 802 28.47 30.08 26.54
C ILE A 802 28.84 30.36 25.08
N VAL A 803 27.92 30.07 24.17
CA VAL A 803 28.11 30.18 22.71
C VAL A 803 27.63 31.53 22.20
N HIS A 804 26.46 32.00 22.66
CA HIS A 804 25.86 33.27 22.22
C HIS A 804 25.56 34.19 23.42
N PRO A 805 26.57 34.93 23.93
CA PRO A 805 26.39 35.77 25.13
C PRO A 805 25.43 36.94 24.94
N GLY A 806 25.25 37.44 23.71
CA GLY A 806 24.29 38.51 23.42
C GLY A 806 22.84 38.13 23.72
N ALA A 807 22.48 36.84 23.70
CA ALA A 807 21.16 36.37 24.11
C ALA A 807 20.90 36.58 25.63
N VAL A 808 21.96 36.64 26.46
CA VAL A 808 21.82 37.04 27.87
C VAL A 808 21.43 38.50 27.97
N CYS A 809 22.02 39.34 27.12
CA CYS A 809 21.67 40.75 27.04
C CYS A 809 20.21 40.96 26.58
N VAL A 810 19.66 40.04 25.78
CA VAL A 810 18.21 39.99 25.44
C VAL A 810 17.38 39.64 26.68
N MET A 811 17.75 38.58 27.43
CA MET A 811 17.04 38.20 28.67
C MET A 811 17.02 39.35 29.69
N VAL A 812 18.12 40.09 29.86
CA VAL A 812 18.18 41.26 30.76
C VAL A 812 17.28 42.39 30.28
N ARG A 813 17.21 42.66 28.97
CA ARG A 813 16.32 43.69 28.41
C ARG A 813 14.83 43.34 28.56
N LEU A 814 14.49 42.06 28.56
CA LEU A 814 13.13 41.56 28.78
C LEU A 814 12.76 41.47 30.27
N LEU A 815 13.74 41.40 31.18
CA LEU A 815 13.53 41.21 32.61
C LEU A 815 12.57 42.23 33.26
N PRO A 816 12.68 43.55 33.03
CA PRO A 816 11.72 44.52 33.57
C PRO A 816 10.30 44.31 33.04
N LYS A 817 10.17 43.74 31.84
CA LYS A 817 8.89 43.49 31.16
C LYS A 817 8.17 42.22 31.65
N LEU A 818 8.78 41.44 32.56
CA LEU A 818 8.17 40.25 33.19
C LEU A 818 7.23 40.60 34.35
N TYR A 819 6.74 41.84 34.43
CA TYR A 819 5.90 42.31 35.52
C TYR A 819 4.47 42.60 35.08
N LYS A 820 3.49 41.95 35.69
CA LYS A 820 2.06 42.22 35.51
C LYS A 820 1.41 42.54 36.85
N GLU A 821 0.75 43.69 36.96
CA GLU A 821 0.07 44.16 38.18
C GLU A 821 -0.97 43.16 38.72
N GLY A 822 -1.67 42.44 37.85
CA GLY A 822 -2.64 41.41 38.25
C GLY A 822 -2.02 40.16 38.89
N HIS A 823 -0.70 39.97 38.78
CA HIS A 823 0.03 38.81 39.30
C HIS A 823 1.40 39.20 39.88
N CYS A 824 1.43 40.19 40.78
CA CYS A 824 2.68 40.73 41.34
C CYS A 824 3.60 39.67 41.97
N GLN A 825 3.04 38.70 42.71
CA GLN A 825 3.84 37.63 43.35
C GLN A 825 4.55 36.75 42.33
N LEU A 826 3.82 36.20 41.35
CA LEU A 826 4.39 35.37 40.29
C LEU A 826 5.39 36.15 39.42
N SER A 827 5.10 37.43 39.17
CA SER A 827 5.99 38.34 38.43
C SER A 827 7.33 38.55 39.13
N GLN A 828 7.30 38.85 40.43
CA GLN A 828 8.52 39.01 41.23
C GLN A 828 9.30 37.69 41.34
N GLU A 829 8.59 36.56 41.47
CA GLU A 829 9.18 35.24 41.56
C GLU A 829 9.93 34.85 40.26
N ILE A 830 9.31 35.03 39.08
CA ILE A 830 9.97 34.74 37.79
C ILE A 830 11.14 35.70 37.53
N GLN A 831 11.01 36.99 37.87
CA GLN A 831 12.11 37.94 37.75
C GLN A 831 13.31 37.53 38.63
N CYS A 832 13.06 37.13 39.88
CA CYS A 832 14.11 36.63 40.77
C CYS A 832 14.74 35.33 40.24
N ALA A 833 13.93 34.42 39.69
CA ALA A 833 14.40 33.17 39.11
C ALA A 833 15.31 33.41 37.90
N VAL A 834 14.94 34.33 37.00
CA VAL A 834 15.73 34.70 35.82
C VAL A 834 17.04 35.38 36.23
N VAL A 835 17.03 36.31 37.20
CA VAL A 835 18.28 36.93 37.69
C VAL A 835 19.16 35.91 38.41
N GLY A 836 18.58 35.00 39.19
CA GLY A 836 19.31 33.89 39.82
C GLY A 836 19.98 32.98 38.78
N HIS A 837 19.31 32.72 37.66
CA HIS A 837 19.87 31.99 36.53
C HIS A 837 21.04 32.75 35.88
N ILE A 838 20.87 34.05 35.58
CA ILE A 838 21.96 34.90 35.04
C ILE A 838 23.15 34.95 36.01
N GLN A 839 22.90 35.02 37.31
CA GLN A 839 23.94 34.98 38.34
C GLN A 839 24.72 33.66 38.32
N SER A 840 24.07 32.55 37.95
CA SER A 840 24.73 31.26 37.79
C SER A 840 25.67 31.24 36.57
N LEU A 841 25.31 31.94 35.48
CA LEU A 841 26.10 32.01 34.25
C LEU A 841 27.41 32.80 34.42
N VAL A 842 27.44 33.79 35.32
CA VAL A 842 28.65 34.64 35.58
C VAL A 842 29.58 34.09 36.67
N LYS A 843 29.41 32.82 37.08
CA LYS A 843 30.24 32.20 38.13
C LYS A 843 31.70 32.01 37.71
N SER A 844 31.95 31.50 36.49
CA SER A 844 33.31 31.29 35.99
C SER A 844 33.89 32.57 35.37
N GLU A 845 35.21 32.70 35.43
CA GLU A 845 35.93 33.83 34.84
C GLU A 845 35.75 33.90 33.32
N LYS A 846 35.86 32.75 32.66
CA LYS A 846 35.65 32.61 31.22
C LYS A 846 34.28 33.13 30.78
N SER A 847 33.22 32.79 31.51
CA SER A 847 31.88 33.30 31.23
C SER A 847 31.81 34.81 31.46
N ARG A 848 32.40 35.34 32.53
CA ARG A 848 32.44 36.81 32.77
C ARG A 848 33.11 37.55 31.62
N GLN A 849 34.25 37.07 31.14
CA GLN A 849 34.97 37.71 30.02
C GLN A 849 34.11 37.79 28.76
N VAL A 850 33.48 36.67 28.39
CA VAL A 850 32.62 36.57 27.19
C VAL A 850 31.36 37.44 27.34
N MET A 851 30.77 37.52 28.54
CA MET A 851 29.63 38.39 28.82
C MET A 851 29.98 39.88 28.83
N CYS A 852 31.12 40.26 29.39
CA CYS A 852 31.61 41.65 29.34
C CYS A 852 31.86 42.07 27.90
N GLY A 853 32.49 41.21 27.08
CA GLY A 853 32.67 41.44 25.65
C GLY A 853 31.36 41.58 24.87
N ALA A 854 30.26 40.98 25.36
CA ALA A 854 28.92 41.09 24.80
C ALA A 854 28.14 42.35 25.25
N GLY A 855 28.71 43.18 26.13
CA GLY A 855 28.04 44.37 26.65
C GLY A 855 27.00 44.10 27.74
N LEU A 856 27.11 42.98 28.48
CA LEU A 856 26.15 42.66 29.54
C LEU A 856 26.16 43.70 30.67
N LEU A 857 27.33 44.23 31.02
CA LEU A 857 27.49 45.24 32.07
C LEU A 857 26.69 46.51 31.76
N SER A 858 26.85 47.07 30.54
CA SER A 858 26.09 48.26 30.12
C SER A 858 24.59 47.95 30.05
N THR A 859 24.22 46.77 29.52
CA THR A 859 22.82 46.33 29.44
C THR A 859 22.12 46.30 30.79
N ILE A 860 22.78 45.76 31.83
CA ILE A 860 22.24 45.69 33.19
C ILE A 860 21.99 47.10 33.73
N ILE A 861 22.94 48.03 33.54
CA ILE A 861 22.80 49.42 33.99
C ILE A 861 21.66 50.10 33.25
N THR A 862 21.52 49.92 31.94
CA THR A 862 20.51 50.63 31.15
C THR A 862 19.11 50.09 31.35
N SER A 863 18.96 48.77 31.46
CA SER A 863 17.64 48.12 31.47
C SER A 863 17.07 47.92 32.88
N CYS A 864 17.90 47.90 33.92
CA CYS A 864 17.46 47.62 35.29
C CYS A 864 17.71 48.80 36.26
N GLN A 865 17.67 50.05 35.77
CA GLN A 865 17.92 51.26 36.57
C GLN A 865 17.07 51.33 37.84
N ASP A 866 15.77 51.04 37.72
CA ASP A 866 14.82 51.09 38.83
C ASP A 866 15.20 50.15 39.98
N ALA A 867 15.78 48.99 39.66
CA ALA A 867 16.25 48.02 40.66
C ALA A 867 17.52 48.50 41.38
N PHE A 868 18.36 49.32 40.75
CA PHE A 868 19.54 49.91 41.40
C PHE A 868 19.19 51.15 42.23
N LEU A 869 18.18 51.92 41.81
CA LEU A 869 17.75 53.13 42.51
C LEU A 869 16.96 52.85 43.80
N ASN A 870 16.42 51.65 43.96
CA ASN A 870 15.59 51.28 45.10
C ASN A 870 16.14 50.05 45.84
N GLU A 871 16.72 50.25 47.02
CA GLU A 871 17.28 49.19 47.88
C GLU A 871 16.24 48.14 48.29
N ASN A 872 14.95 48.51 48.34
CA ASN A 872 13.86 47.61 48.68
C ASN A 872 13.36 46.77 47.48
N HIS A 873 13.93 46.96 46.29
CA HIS A 873 13.55 46.18 45.12
C HIS A 873 14.06 44.73 45.26
N PRO A 874 13.22 43.69 45.02
CA PRO A 874 13.63 42.28 45.18
C PRO A 874 14.80 41.85 44.28
N LEU A 875 15.08 42.60 43.21
CA LEU A 875 16.15 42.32 42.26
C LEU A 875 17.43 43.10 42.59
N HIS A 876 17.39 44.06 43.52
CA HIS A 876 18.51 44.95 43.86
C HIS A 876 19.76 44.14 44.25
N LEU A 877 19.64 43.28 45.27
CA LEU A 877 20.76 42.49 45.77
C LEU A 877 21.25 41.44 44.74
N PRO A 878 20.38 40.64 44.08
CA PRO A 878 20.82 39.73 43.02
C PRO A 878 21.52 40.42 41.84
N LEU A 879 20.99 41.54 41.33
CA LEU A 879 21.58 42.29 40.22
C LEU A 879 22.90 42.95 40.62
N THR A 880 23.00 43.50 41.83
CA THR A 880 24.25 44.08 42.34
C THR A 880 25.37 43.04 42.40
N ARG A 881 25.07 41.81 42.84
CA ARG A 881 26.05 40.71 42.83
C ARG A 881 26.52 40.31 41.42
N VAL A 882 25.63 40.39 40.42
CA VAL A 882 26.00 40.15 39.01
C VAL A 882 26.86 41.30 38.50
N PHE A 883 26.46 42.54 38.80
CA PHE A 883 27.17 43.75 38.43
C PHE A 883 28.60 43.79 38.99
N GLU A 884 28.79 43.55 40.29
CA GLU A 884 30.12 43.51 40.94
C GLU A 884 31.06 42.50 40.28
N LYS A 885 30.53 41.31 39.97
CA LYS A 885 31.29 40.26 39.27
C LYS A 885 31.69 40.66 37.85
N LEU A 886 30.80 41.31 37.10
CA LEU A 886 31.12 41.77 35.74
C LEU A 886 32.04 43.00 35.76
N ALA A 887 31.80 43.94 36.68
CA ALA A 887 32.60 45.15 36.85
C ALA A 887 34.03 44.80 37.22
N SER A 888 34.25 43.90 38.20
CA SER A 888 35.60 43.41 38.56
C SER A 888 36.35 42.79 37.38
N GLN A 889 35.64 42.15 36.43
CA GLN A 889 36.23 41.60 35.22
C GLN A 889 36.50 42.66 34.13
N ALA A 890 35.65 43.69 34.04
CA ALA A 890 35.70 44.73 33.02
C ALA A 890 36.78 45.80 33.29
N ILE A 891 37.45 45.75 34.44
CA ILE A 891 38.56 46.64 34.77
C ILE A 891 39.76 46.24 33.90
N GLU A 892 40.03 47.02 32.85
CA GLU A 892 41.23 46.88 32.03
C GLU A 892 42.47 47.42 32.78
N PRO A 893 43.68 46.88 32.54
CA PRO A 893 44.91 47.33 33.20
C PRO A 893 45.21 48.83 33.02
N ASP A 894 44.74 49.43 31.93
CA ASP A 894 44.93 50.85 31.60
C ASP A 894 43.97 51.77 32.38
N VAL A 895 42.93 51.23 33.02
CA VAL A 895 41.98 51.97 33.88
C VAL A 895 42.47 52.01 35.34
N LEU A 896 43.45 51.17 35.69
CA LEU A 896 44.07 51.10 37.03
C LEU A 896 45.44 51.81 37.13
N ARG A 897 45.99 52.30 36.01
CA ARG A 897 47.18 53.16 35.97
C ARG A 897 46.77 54.62 35.82
#